data_AF-A0A0F9S8S5-F1
#
_entry.id   AF-A0A0F9S8S5-F1
#
_cell.length_a   1.000
_cell.length_b   1.000
_cell.length_c   1.000
_cell.angle_alpha   90.00
_cell.angle_beta   90.00
_cell.angle_gamma   90.00
#
_symmetry.space_group_name_H-M   'P 1'
#
loop_
_entity.id
_entity.type
_entity.pdbx_description
1 polymer ?
#
loop_
_entity_poly.entity_id
_entity_poly.type
_entity_poly.pdbx_seq_one_letter_code
_entity_poly.pdbx_strand_id
1 'polypeptide(L)'
;IWYQESMNPFSNGTVVFSDITFTALNSIGGQYNYTIFWSNGTALGGIESNFIVNHQSSLTLLKPDDAKLDLRTEGFVGDYIPLRVFLKDAENNLTISNSIISYNWTNSTQYFTESALGIYEAVIDTAELLTRGLYEIITTSSKVGFFESNITLEINLGEETNIQVLESGYNIELHANSTIKFKFSDYTGNGINGAMLNISISNKSLYSITNPANGTYNIEFSTLFIDNVGIYQLSINFSAASYEPQYYIYQFQITKQSVSLNVSVNSQHVNENEVIKTEFNGKVNISVKSISNIDNEYLTGGVITFIGSNYVKNLTENLNFWYNTSIVFSSENFSLGINIVYLKFEHPNYKTATFGFQLLINQIDINVDPIGFDDIINAELGDIIHIQIQLLDPETSNFIENASITYSWDYGRGYLNETSPGTFQVSIKLPENLEGNYRFDLIIIPSGSIYKSSQYSFIVVIGEPVSSGSQSPSILLWIIVAVLACIIGVLGVLSIRSYVILPRHRRKESDLLAKTQKFKDLTNIQAIVVIHRISGIPIYAKSYSILEKHKREMFAGFIQAITTIGEEFTNEERNANAKDLKESYGKEKFIELDFKYFYCLIADKEDVRTVVILKEKSSERLKSQVSLLMLSLSLKLSQELDGWDGSLDLFEEIIPPIINEYIELYYKDAFKLSTKINIIKLRKDKALSRMEIRALNVIQSYSDGNNDLINLNNIISLISEENKDLIIEALESLIKQKMIIPANPRFQPKKLK
;
A
#
# COMPACT_ATOMS: atom_id res chain seq x y z
N ILE A 1 -24.96 -40.92 81.54
CA ILE A 1 -26.21 -41.53 82.04
C ILE A 1 -27.23 -40.41 82.11
N TRP A 2 -28.30 -40.47 81.31
CA TRP A 2 -29.31 -39.40 81.23
C TRP A 2 -30.37 -39.53 82.34
N TYR A 3 -30.74 -40.77 82.68
CA TYR A 3 -31.65 -41.10 83.77
C TYR A 3 -31.24 -42.44 84.40
N GLN A 4 -31.44 -42.58 85.71
CA GLN A 4 -31.28 -43.83 86.42
C GLN A 4 -32.25 -43.89 87.59
N GLU A 5 -32.91 -45.03 87.76
CA GLU A 5 -33.79 -45.33 88.89
C GLU A 5 -33.52 -46.76 89.38
N SER A 6 -33.77 -47.01 90.65
CA SER A 6 -33.70 -48.36 91.23
C SER A 6 -34.96 -48.58 92.05
N MET A 7 -35.66 -49.67 91.74
CA MET A 7 -36.94 -50.00 92.34
C MET A 7 -36.89 -51.39 92.95
N ASN A 8 -37.53 -51.54 94.11
CA ASN A 8 -37.76 -52.86 94.70
C ASN A 8 -39.01 -53.46 94.06
N PRO A 9 -39.01 -54.77 93.74
CA PRO A 9 -40.18 -55.43 93.21
C PRO A 9 -41.32 -55.44 94.25
N PHE A 10 -42.55 -55.28 93.76
CA PHE A 10 -43.75 -55.50 94.56
C PHE A 10 -43.85 -56.97 94.97
N SER A 11 -44.70 -57.29 95.95
CA SER A 11 -44.87 -58.65 96.49
C SER A 11 -45.32 -59.69 95.45
N ASN A 12 -45.88 -59.24 94.32
CA ASN A 12 -46.27 -60.07 93.17
C ASN A 12 -45.15 -60.22 92.10
N GLY A 13 -43.96 -59.65 92.33
CA GLY A 13 -42.82 -59.71 91.41
C GLY A 13 -42.79 -58.65 90.30
N THR A 14 -43.80 -57.78 90.19
CA THR A 14 -43.79 -56.68 89.22
C THR A 14 -42.91 -55.52 89.70
N VAL A 15 -42.23 -54.85 88.78
CA VAL A 15 -41.49 -53.61 89.03
C VAL A 15 -42.10 -52.53 88.15
N VAL A 16 -42.44 -51.39 88.74
CA VAL A 16 -42.93 -50.21 88.01
C VAL A 16 -41.94 -49.09 88.26
N PHE A 17 -41.44 -48.50 87.18
CA PHE A 17 -40.56 -47.33 87.20
C PHE A 17 -41.40 -46.06 87.09
N SER A 18 -40.82 -44.93 87.47
CA SER A 18 -41.44 -43.63 87.25
C SER A 18 -41.60 -43.36 85.75
N ASP A 19 -42.71 -42.72 85.35
CA ASP A 19 -42.90 -42.28 83.96
C ASP A 19 -41.83 -41.24 83.58
N ILE A 20 -41.19 -41.45 82.43
CA ILE A 20 -40.20 -40.53 81.88
C ILE A 20 -40.73 -39.93 80.58
N THR A 21 -40.92 -38.62 80.56
CA THR A 21 -41.40 -37.91 79.37
C THR A 21 -40.23 -37.29 78.61
N PHE A 22 -40.08 -37.66 77.34
CA PHE A 22 -39.16 -37.01 76.41
C PHE A 22 -39.88 -35.86 75.70
N THR A 23 -39.27 -34.67 75.73
CA THR A 23 -39.75 -33.42 75.12
C THR A 23 -38.59 -32.70 74.46
N ALA A 24 -38.90 -31.87 73.48
CA ALA A 24 -37.97 -30.95 72.81
C ALA A 24 -36.93 -30.27 73.71
N LEU A 25 -37.32 -29.90 74.94
CA LEU A 25 -36.51 -29.12 75.88
C LEU A 25 -35.67 -29.97 76.84
N ASN A 26 -35.99 -31.24 77.04
CA ASN A 26 -35.28 -32.13 77.98
C ASN A 26 -34.59 -33.34 77.30
N SER A 27 -34.77 -33.52 76.00
CA SER A 27 -34.03 -34.45 75.16
C SER A 27 -33.26 -33.73 74.06
N ILE A 28 -32.27 -34.42 73.51
CA ILE A 28 -31.65 -34.12 72.22
C ILE A 28 -32.07 -35.17 71.20
N GLY A 29 -32.19 -34.80 69.93
CA GLY A 29 -32.40 -35.78 68.85
C GLY A 29 -31.25 -36.80 68.81
N GLY A 30 -31.58 -38.10 68.82
CA GLY A 30 -30.57 -39.15 68.74
C GLY A 30 -31.05 -40.52 69.20
N GLN A 31 -30.13 -41.48 69.21
CA GLN A 31 -30.36 -42.82 69.75
C GLN A 31 -30.06 -42.85 71.25
N TYR A 32 -31.03 -43.31 72.03
CA TYR A 32 -30.92 -43.49 73.47
C TYR A 32 -30.84 -44.98 73.77
N ASN A 33 -29.76 -45.38 74.43
CA ASN A 33 -29.61 -46.75 74.93
C ASN A 33 -30.14 -46.81 76.37
N TYR A 34 -30.87 -47.86 76.69
CA TYR A 34 -31.30 -48.14 78.05
C TYR A 34 -30.87 -49.55 78.45
N THR A 35 -30.56 -49.70 79.73
CA THR A 35 -30.20 -50.98 80.32
C THR A 35 -30.97 -51.17 81.60
N ILE A 36 -31.67 -52.29 81.71
CA ILE A 36 -32.39 -52.67 82.91
C ILE A 36 -31.65 -53.85 83.51
N PHE A 37 -31.20 -53.72 84.75
CA PHE A 37 -30.59 -54.79 85.52
C PHE A 37 -31.48 -55.17 86.70
N TRP A 38 -31.54 -56.45 87.02
CA TRP A 38 -32.20 -56.95 88.22
C TRP A 38 -31.37 -58.04 88.89
N SER A 39 -31.53 -58.15 90.21
CA SER A 39 -30.88 -59.17 91.03
C SER A 39 -31.90 -59.80 91.97
N ASN A 40 -31.79 -61.11 92.19
CA ASN A 40 -32.52 -61.78 93.27
C ASN A 40 -31.62 -62.06 94.50
N GLY A 41 -30.43 -61.45 94.55
CA GLY A 41 -29.42 -61.67 95.60
C GLY A 41 -28.48 -62.86 95.35
N THR A 42 -28.79 -63.74 94.39
CA THR A 42 -27.95 -64.90 94.03
C THR A 42 -27.55 -64.94 92.55
N ALA A 43 -28.31 -64.27 91.68
CA ALA A 43 -28.04 -64.14 90.26
C ALA A 43 -28.40 -62.73 89.76
N LEU A 44 -27.71 -62.29 88.70
CA LEU A 44 -27.95 -61.03 87.99
C LEU A 44 -28.56 -61.33 86.62
N GLY A 45 -29.62 -60.60 86.27
CA GLY A 45 -30.19 -60.56 84.93
C GLY A 45 -30.16 -59.14 84.39
N GLY A 46 -30.14 -58.98 83.07
CA GLY A 46 -30.26 -57.67 82.46
C GLY A 46 -30.70 -57.72 81.00
N ILE A 47 -31.28 -56.62 80.53
CA ILE A 47 -31.59 -56.37 79.13
C ILE A 47 -30.99 -55.02 78.73
N GLU A 48 -30.37 -54.98 77.57
CA GLU A 48 -29.93 -53.77 76.91
C GLU A 48 -30.72 -53.61 75.61
N SER A 49 -31.19 -52.41 75.34
CA SER A 49 -31.91 -52.06 74.11
C SER A 49 -31.80 -50.56 73.85
N ASN A 50 -32.39 -50.08 72.76
CA ASN A 50 -32.35 -48.68 72.37
C ASN A 50 -33.69 -48.20 71.77
N PHE A 51 -33.82 -46.89 71.66
CA PHE A 51 -34.88 -46.22 70.91
C PHE A 51 -34.34 -44.91 70.32
N ILE A 52 -35.02 -44.35 69.32
CA ILE A 52 -34.63 -43.09 68.68
C ILE A 52 -35.64 -42.02 69.06
N VAL A 53 -35.14 -40.87 69.50
CA VAL A 53 -35.92 -39.64 69.67
C VAL A 53 -35.65 -38.76 68.45
N ASN A 54 -36.70 -38.45 67.69
CA ASN A 54 -36.61 -37.61 66.49
C ASN A 54 -37.03 -36.19 66.79
N HIS A 55 -36.15 -35.23 66.51
CA HIS A 55 -36.42 -33.79 66.58
C HIS A 55 -36.57 -33.19 65.18
N GLN A 56 -37.35 -32.10 65.04
CA GLN A 56 -37.39 -31.30 63.82
C GLN A 56 -36.05 -30.57 63.59
N SER A 57 -35.50 -30.66 62.38
CA SER A 57 -34.32 -29.88 61.99
C SER A 57 -34.69 -28.70 61.10
N SER A 58 -33.87 -27.65 61.11
CA SER A 58 -34.02 -26.45 60.29
C SER A 58 -32.69 -26.06 59.67
N LEU A 59 -32.72 -25.83 58.36
CA LEU A 59 -31.56 -25.45 57.56
C LEU A 59 -31.72 -24.00 57.09
N THR A 60 -30.70 -23.18 57.29
CA THR A 60 -30.70 -21.76 56.94
C THR A 60 -29.52 -21.44 56.03
N LEU A 61 -29.76 -20.73 54.92
CA LEU A 61 -28.71 -20.28 54.00
C LEU A 61 -27.91 -19.12 54.61
N LEU A 62 -26.59 -19.24 54.64
CA LEU A 62 -25.65 -18.19 55.08
C LEU A 62 -24.80 -17.63 53.94
N LYS A 63 -24.59 -18.39 52.86
CA LYS A 63 -23.95 -17.95 51.62
C LYS A 63 -24.63 -18.61 50.41
N PRO A 64 -24.76 -17.92 49.26
CA PRO A 64 -24.22 -16.59 48.97
C PRO A 64 -24.97 -15.44 49.68
N ASP A 65 -24.37 -14.24 49.74
CA ASP A 65 -24.89 -13.14 50.60
C ASP A 65 -26.16 -12.49 50.05
N ASP A 66 -26.28 -12.42 48.73
CA ASP A 66 -27.42 -11.91 47.96
C ASP A 66 -28.67 -12.80 48.13
N ALA A 67 -28.49 -14.12 48.21
CA ALA A 67 -29.58 -15.09 48.29
C ALA A 67 -30.20 -15.29 49.69
N LYS A 68 -29.75 -14.56 50.72
CA LYS A 68 -30.20 -14.81 52.11
C LYS A 68 -31.69 -14.55 52.37
N LEU A 69 -32.31 -13.69 51.56
CA LEU A 69 -33.70 -13.27 51.76
C LEU A 69 -34.67 -14.01 50.83
N ASP A 70 -34.29 -14.21 49.58
CA ASP A 70 -35.16 -14.73 48.51
C ASP A 70 -34.69 -16.06 47.94
N LEU A 71 -33.55 -16.58 48.39
CA LEU A 71 -32.93 -17.82 47.89
C LEU A 71 -32.59 -17.74 46.40
N ARG A 72 -32.22 -16.55 45.91
CA ARG A 72 -31.80 -16.31 44.53
C ARG A 72 -30.42 -15.69 44.47
N THR A 73 -29.58 -16.20 43.59
CA THR A 73 -28.27 -15.61 43.31
C THR A 73 -28.04 -15.52 41.80
N GLU A 74 -27.30 -14.50 41.40
CA GLU A 74 -26.89 -14.29 40.01
C GLU A 74 -25.38 -14.48 39.88
N GLY A 75 -24.94 -15.06 38.77
CA GLY A 75 -23.53 -15.25 38.46
C GLY A 75 -23.30 -15.54 36.99
N PHE A 76 -22.06 -15.82 36.62
CA PHE A 76 -21.67 -16.24 35.28
C PHE A 76 -21.21 -17.69 35.26
N VAL A 77 -21.34 -18.34 34.10
CA VAL A 77 -20.74 -19.66 33.87
C VAL A 77 -19.22 -19.54 34.02
N GLY A 78 -18.64 -20.34 34.93
CA GLY A 78 -17.22 -20.29 35.30
C GLY A 78 -16.94 -19.71 36.68
N ASP A 79 -17.93 -19.09 37.32
CA ASP A 79 -17.84 -18.58 38.69
C ASP A 79 -17.79 -19.69 39.75
N TYR A 80 -17.11 -19.39 40.86
CA TYR A 80 -17.19 -20.19 42.08
C TYR A 80 -18.18 -19.56 43.04
N ILE A 81 -19.30 -20.24 43.29
CA ILE A 81 -20.32 -19.76 44.24
C ILE A 81 -20.12 -20.49 45.57
N PRO A 82 -19.79 -19.78 46.67
CA PRO A 82 -19.68 -20.40 47.98
C PRO A 82 -21.08 -20.69 48.54
N LEU A 83 -21.31 -21.94 48.94
CA LEU A 83 -22.51 -22.37 49.65
C LEU A 83 -22.16 -22.54 51.13
N ARG A 84 -22.93 -21.90 52.00
CA ARG A 84 -22.82 -22.10 53.45
C ARG A 84 -24.20 -22.22 54.02
N VAL A 85 -24.43 -23.25 54.81
CA VAL A 85 -25.70 -23.51 55.48
C VAL A 85 -25.49 -23.74 56.97
N PHE A 86 -26.48 -23.36 57.75
CA PHE A 86 -26.52 -23.59 59.19
C PHE A 86 -27.65 -24.56 59.52
N LEU A 87 -27.30 -25.70 60.13
CA LEU A 87 -28.24 -26.71 60.58
C LEU A 87 -28.41 -26.63 62.09
N LYS A 88 -29.66 -26.43 62.53
CA LYS A 88 -30.04 -26.41 63.94
C LYS A 88 -31.26 -27.28 64.21
N ASP A 89 -31.37 -27.70 65.45
CA ASP A 89 -32.57 -28.29 66.02
C ASP A 89 -33.62 -27.19 66.14
N ALA A 90 -34.74 -27.35 65.43
CA ALA A 90 -35.79 -26.36 65.38
C ALA A 90 -36.55 -26.25 66.71
N GLU A 91 -36.46 -27.27 67.57
CA GLU A 91 -37.23 -27.37 68.80
C GLU A 91 -36.53 -26.72 70.00
N ASN A 92 -35.20 -26.76 70.05
CA ASN A 92 -34.40 -26.19 71.15
C ASN A 92 -33.28 -25.23 70.70
N ASN A 93 -33.15 -24.94 69.41
CA ASN A 93 -32.13 -24.08 68.80
C ASN A 93 -30.67 -24.53 69.00
N LEU A 94 -30.41 -25.78 69.39
CA LEU A 94 -29.06 -26.32 69.45
C LEU A 94 -28.51 -26.62 68.05
N THR A 95 -27.20 -26.47 67.87
CA THR A 95 -26.52 -26.77 66.60
C THR A 95 -26.49 -28.28 66.35
N ILE A 96 -26.75 -28.70 65.11
CA ILE A 96 -26.67 -30.12 64.73
C ILE A 96 -25.35 -30.36 63.99
N SER A 97 -24.36 -30.90 64.71
CA SER A 97 -23.06 -31.30 64.15
C SER A 97 -23.01 -32.76 63.68
N ASN A 98 -22.04 -33.12 62.85
CA ASN A 98 -21.85 -34.46 62.28
C ASN A 98 -23.11 -34.98 61.54
N SER A 99 -23.83 -34.08 60.88
CA SER A 99 -24.94 -34.42 59.96
C SER A 99 -24.41 -34.65 58.56
N ILE A 100 -25.08 -35.49 57.78
CA ILE A 100 -24.83 -35.59 56.34
C ILE A 100 -25.68 -34.51 55.67
N ILE A 101 -25.04 -33.48 55.13
CA ILE A 101 -25.70 -32.48 54.30
C ILE A 101 -25.30 -32.73 52.85
N SER A 102 -26.29 -32.91 51.99
CA SER A 102 -26.08 -33.17 50.56
C SER A 102 -26.86 -32.19 49.69
N TYR A 103 -26.40 -31.97 48.47
CA TYR A 103 -27.10 -31.18 47.46
C TYR A 103 -27.05 -31.86 46.09
N ASN A 104 -28.07 -31.61 45.25
CA ASN A 104 -28.01 -32.01 43.85
C ASN A 104 -27.07 -31.07 43.08
N TRP A 105 -26.12 -31.65 42.36
CA TRP A 105 -25.21 -30.89 41.51
C TRP A 105 -24.90 -31.69 40.26
N THR A 106 -25.15 -31.06 39.10
CA THR A 106 -25.10 -31.71 37.79
C THR A 106 -25.94 -33.00 37.77
N ASN A 107 -25.31 -34.15 37.52
CA ASN A 107 -25.95 -35.47 37.48
C ASN A 107 -25.69 -36.30 38.75
N SER A 108 -25.21 -35.67 39.82
CA SER A 108 -24.76 -36.36 41.04
C SER A 108 -25.25 -35.68 42.32
N THR A 109 -25.14 -36.40 43.42
CA THR A 109 -25.31 -35.84 44.76
C THR A 109 -23.93 -35.50 45.32
N GLN A 110 -23.77 -34.26 45.75
CA GLN A 110 -22.55 -33.75 46.39
C GLN A 110 -22.81 -33.48 47.87
N TYR A 111 -21.74 -33.31 48.65
CA TYR A 111 -21.82 -33.21 50.11
C TYR A 111 -21.13 -31.95 50.62
N PHE A 112 -21.70 -31.33 51.65
CA PHE A 112 -21.02 -30.27 52.37
C PHE A 112 -20.02 -30.83 53.38
N THR A 113 -19.02 -30.03 53.71
CA THR A 113 -18.09 -30.27 54.82
C THR A 113 -18.48 -29.43 56.03
N GLU A 114 -18.50 -30.03 57.23
CA GLU A 114 -18.73 -29.26 58.45
C GLU A 114 -17.49 -28.41 58.78
N SER A 115 -17.63 -27.09 58.77
CA SER A 115 -16.53 -26.14 59.02
C SER A 115 -16.50 -25.64 60.48
N ALA A 116 -17.66 -25.63 61.13
CA ALA A 116 -17.84 -25.32 62.55
C ALA A 116 -19.14 -25.97 63.06
N LEU A 117 -19.39 -25.91 64.38
CA LEU A 117 -20.56 -26.57 64.98
C LEU A 117 -21.88 -26.18 64.29
N GLY A 118 -22.47 -27.12 63.54
CA GLY A 118 -23.71 -26.93 62.80
C GLY A 118 -23.57 -26.06 61.54
N ILE A 119 -22.37 -25.61 61.18
CA ILE A 119 -22.09 -24.84 59.96
C ILE A 119 -21.44 -25.76 58.93
N TYR A 120 -22.05 -25.82 57.76
CA TYR A 120 -21.61 -26.67 56.66
C TYR A 120 -21.31 -25.82 55.44
N GLU A 121 -20.20 -26.13 54.77
CA GLU A 121 -19.66 -25.38 53.63
C GLU A 121 -19.39 -26.28 52.43
N ALA A 122 -19.68 -25.73 51.25
CA ALA A 122 -19.33 -26.26 49.95
C ALA A 122 -19.00 -25.09 49.02
N VAL A 123 -18.32 -25.37 47.91
CA VAL A 123 -18.12 -24.41 46.82
C VAL A 123 -18.56 -25.11 45.55
N ILE A 124 -19.41 -24.45 44.77
CA ILE A 124 -19.83 -24.96 43.47
C ILE A 124 -19.06 -24.23 42.37
N ASP A 125 -18.55 -25.00 41.42
CA ASP A 125 -17.89 -24.50 40.20
C ASP A 125 -18.92 -24.51 39.06
N THR A 126 -19.43 -23.33 38.69
CA THR A 126 -20.48 -23.23 37.67
C THR A 126 -19.99 -23.57 36.27
N ALA A 127 -18.67 -23.72 36.04
CA ALA A 127 -18.14 -24.23 34.78
C ALA A 127 -18.68 -25.65 34.47
N GLU A 128 -18.99 -26.45 35.50
CA GLU A 128 -19.52 -27.79 35.35
C GLU A 128 -20.94 -27.84 34.76
N LEU A 129 -21.70 -26.73 34.80
CA LEU A 129 -23.04 -26.64 34.23
C LEU A 129 -23.03 -26.39 32.73
N LEU A 130 -21.90 -25.94 32.16
CA LEU A 130 -21.61 -25.71 30.73
C LEU A 130 -22.55 -24.74 29.98
N THR A 131 -23.71 -24.39 30.53
CA THR A 131 -24.71 -23.54 29.88
C THR A 131 -25.22 -22.46 30.82
N ARG A 132 -25.56 -21.29 30.27
CA ARG A 132 -26.38 -20.29 30.97
C ARG A 132 -27.81 -20.78 31.24
N GLY A 133 -28.47 -20.21 32.24
CA GLY A 133 -29.86 -20.52 32.56
C GLY A 133 -30.16 -20.47 34.05
N LEU A 134 -31.39 -20.85 34.38
CA LEU A 134 -31.86 -20.97 35.76
C LEU A 134 -31.65 -22.41 36.26
N TYR A 135 -30.97 -22.54 37.39
CA TYR A 135 -30.67 -23.83 38.02
C TYR A 135 -31.20 -23.86 39.45
N GLU A 136 -31.68 -25.02 39.89
CA GLU A 136 -32.18 -25.22 41.26
C GLU A 136 -31.27 -26.19 42.04
N ILE A 137 -30.72 -25.72 43.15
CA ILE A 137 -29.96 -26.53 44.10
C ILE A 137 -30.79 -26.79 45.34
N ILE A 138 -31.24 -28.03 45.47
CA ILE A 138 -31.92 -28.60 46.63
C ILE A 138 -30.86 -29.18 47.58
N THR A 139 -30.65 -28.51 48.70
CA THR A 139 -29.82 -29.00 49.80
C THR A 139 -30.70 -29.72 50.82
N THR A 140 -30.29 -30.91 51.26
CA THR A 140 -31.04 -31.78 52.20
C THR A 140 -30.13 -32.22 53.35
N SER A 141 -30.67 -32.29 54.56
CA SER A 141 -30.00 -32.82 55.76
C SER A 141 -30.43 -34.25 56.08
N SER A 142 -29.52 -35.06 56.58
CA SER A 142 -29.80 -36.41 57.08
C SER A 142 -28.96 -36.75 58.31
N LYS A 143 -29.62 -37.04 59.42
CA LYS A 143 -28.98 -37.46 60.68
C LYS A 143 -29.95 -38.27 61.54
N VAL A 144 -29.47 -39.37 62.12
CA VAL A 144 -30.24 -40.17 63.08
C VAL A 144 -30.72 -39.29 64.24
N GLY A 145 -32.02 -39.39 64.55
CA GLY A 145 -32.65 -38.58 65.58
C GLY A 145 -33.13 -37.21 65.12
N PHE A 146 -33.07 -36.91 63.81
CA PHE A 146 -33.58 -35.68 63.22
C PHE A 146 -34.40 -35.97 61.96
N PHE A 147 -35.50 -35.25 61.78
CA PHE A 147 -36.21 -35.23 60.51
C PHE A 147 -35.38 -34.49 59.45
N GLU A 148 -35.44 -34.95 58.21
CA GLU A 148 -34.77 -34.29 57.09
C GLU A 148 -35.33 -32.88 56.87
N SER A 149 -34.45 -31.92 56.65
CA SER A 149 -34.80 -30.54 56.28
C SER A 149 -34.16 -30.20 54.95
N ASN A 150 -34.86 -29.45 54.11
CA ASN A 150 -34.32 -29.01 52.83
C ASN A 150 -34.45 -27.49 52.60
N ILE A 151 -33.66 -26.98 51.66
CA ILE A 151 -33.74 -25.63 51.13
C ILE A 151 -33.41 -25.67 49.64
N THR A 152 -34.08 -24.84 48.84
CA THR A 152 -33.82 -24.73 47.41
C THR A 152 -33.24 -23.36 47.10
N LEU A 153 -32.04 -23.31 46.52
CA LEU A 153 -31.39 -22.11 46.00
C LEU A 153 -31.58 -22.06 44.48
N GLU A 154 -32.13 -20.97 43.96
CA GLU A 154 -32.19 -20.68 42.53
C GLU A 154 -30.93 -19.89 42.11
N ILE A 155 -30.24 -20.37 41.07
CA ILE A 155 -29.06 -19.74 40.50
C ILE A 155 -29.36 -19.32 39.07
N ASN A 156 -29.31 -18.02 38.78
CA ASN A 156 -29.44 -17.49 37.44
C ASN A 156 -28.05 -17.21 36.86
N LEU A 157 -27.61 -18.08 35.95
CA LEU A 157 -26.30 -17.95 35.29
C LEU A 157 -26.42 -17.23 33.95
N GLY A 158 -25.67 -16.14 33.79
CA GLY A 158 -25.36 -15.53 32.51
C GLY A 158 -24.04 -16.05 31.93
N GLU A 159 -23.65 -15.49 30.78
CA GLU A 159 -22.31 -15.69 30.19
C GLU A 159 -21.56 -14.37 30.10
N GLU A 160 -20.29 -14.37 30.54
CA GLU A 160 -19.37 -13.27 30.29
C GLU A 160 -19.13 -13.12 28.78
N THR A 161 -18.88 -11.89 28.37
CA THR A 161 -18.72 -11.57 26.96
C THR A 161 -17.45 -10.76 26.70
N ASN A 162 -17.02 -10.77 25.44
CA ASN A 162 -15.89 -10.00 24.98
C ASN A 162 -16.24 -9.29 23.67
N ILE A 163 -15.68 -8.10 23.49
CA ILE A 163 -15.77 -7.35 22.25
C ILE A 163 -14.39 -7.13 21.65
N GLN A 164 -14.25 -7.47 20.38
CA GLN A 164 -13.03 -7.28 19.61
C GLN A 164 -13.32 -6.41 18.38
N VAL A 165 -12.49 -5.41 18.11
CA VAL A 165 -12.53 -4.67 16.85
C VAL A 165 -11.78 -5.48 15.78
N LEU A 166 -12.48 -5.81 14.70
CA LEU A 166 -11.90 -6.51 13.56
C LEU A 166 -11.38 -5.53 12.50
N GLU A 167 -12.12 -4.46 12.24
CA GLU A 167 -11.79 -3.47 11.21
C GLU A 167 -12.37 -2.10 11.58
N SER A 168 -11.60 -1.05 11.40
CA SER A 168 -12.05 0.32 11.64
C SER A 168 -11.16 1.33 10.92
N GLY A 169 -11.75 2.36 10.29
CA GLY A 169 -11.01 3.44 9.65
C GLY A 169 -10.82 4.65 10.56
N TYR A 170 -9.59 4.97 10.95
CA TYR A 170 -9.32 6.13 11.82
C TYR A 170 -9.53 7.48 11.12
N ASN A 171 -9.14 7.61 9.86
CA ASN A 171 -9.29 8.86 9.09
C ASN A 171 -10.48 8.73 8.15
N ILE A 172 -11.50 9.57 8.34
CA ILE A 172 -12.71 9.58 7.52
C ILE A 172 -12.83 10.98 6.91
N GLU A 173 -13.16 11.09 5.63
CA GLU A 173 -13.38 12.41 5.01
C GLU A 173 -14.71 13.00 5.49
N LEU A 174 -14.79 14.33 5.57
CA LEU A 174 -16.02 15.04 5.89
C LEU A 174 -17.16 14.56 4.95
N HIS A 175 -18.30 14.22 5.54
CA HIS A 175 -19.50 13.68 4.89
C HIS A 175 -19.35 12.29 4.23
N ALA A 176 -18.22 11.60 4.40
CA ALA A 176 -18.05 10.23 3.92
C ALA A 176 -18.81 9.20 4.78
N ASN A 177 -19.05 8.03 4.19
CA ASN A 177 -19.46 6.83 4.91
C ASN A 177 -18.24 6.05 5.40
N SER A 178 -18.38 5.38 6.54
CA SER A 178 -17.36 4.52 7.11
C SER A 178 -18.00 3.26 7.69
N THR A 179 -17.23 2.18 7.76
CA THR A 179 -17.65 0.92 8.37
C THR A 179 -16.73 0.55 9.53
N ILE A 180 -17.32 0.05 10.62
CA ILE A 180 -16.61 -0.56 11.74
C ILE A 180 -17.10 -1.99 11.87
N LYS A 181 -16.18 -2.95 12.01
CA LYS A 181 -16.49 -4.35 12.21
C LYS A 181 -16.07 -4.79 13.60
N PHE A 182 -17.00 -5.38 14.33
CA PHE A 182 -16.79 -5.94 15.66
C PHE A 182 -17.03 -7.45 15.63
N LYS A 183 -16.33 -8.17 16.51
CA LYS A 183 -16.71 -9.52 16.95
C LYS A 183 -17.17 -9.43 18.40
N PHE A 184 -18.40 -9.85 18.65
CA PHE A 184 -18.98 -10.01 19.98
C PHE A 184 -19.10 -11.50 20.28
N SER A 185 -18.40 -11.97 21.31
CA SER A 185 -18.30 -13.39 21.64
C SER A 185 -18.50 -13.65 23.13
N ASP A 186 -18.86 -14.88 23.47
CA ASP A 186 -18.86 -15.36 24.85
C ASP A 186 -17.42 -15.59 25.37
N TYR A 187 -17.30 -15.98 26.64
CA TYR A 187 -16.02 -16.31 27.29
C TYR A 187 -15.26 -17.48 26.62
N THR A 188 -15.95 -18.34 25.88
CA THR A 188 -15.34 -19.45 25.12
C THR A 188 -14.86 -19.03 23.73
N GLY A 189 -15.19 -17.82 23.29
CA GLY A 189 -14.82 -17.25 22.00
C GLY A 189 -15.82 -17.52 20.87
N ASN A 190 -16.96 -18.15 21.17
CA ASN A 190 -18.03 -18.37 20.19
C ASN A 190 -18.80 -17.06 19.97
N GLY A 191 -19.12 -16.76 18.71
CA GLY A 191 -19.76 -15.50 18.35
C GLY A 191 -21.24 -15.44 18.73
N ILE A 192 -21.65 -14.35 19.40
CA ILE A 192 -23.02 -14.11 19.84
C ILE A 192 -23.77 -13.36 18.73
N ASN A 193 -24.66 -14.06 18.02
CA ASN A 193 -25.53 -13.46 16.99
C ASN A 193 -26.80 -12.84 17.60
N GLY A 194 -27.40 -11.88 16.89
CA GLY A 194 -28.68 -11.28 17.27
C GLY A 194 -28.66 -10.33 18.48
N ALA A 195 -27.48 -9.87 18.90
CA ALA A 195 -27.34 -8.83 19.92
C ALA A 195 -27.96 -7.51 19.43
N MET A 196 -28.57 -6.78 20.36
CA MET A 196 -29.07 -5.43 20.14
C MET A 196 -27.91 -4.44 20.30
N LEU A 197 -27.70 -3.61 19.27
CA LEU A 197 -26.66 -2.59 19.28
C LEU A 197 -27.29 -1.19 19.36
N ASN A 198 -26.80 -0.38 20.30
CA ASN A 198 -27.15 1.03 20.41
C ASN A 198 -25.91 1.89 20.16
N ILE A 199 -26.02 2.85 19.24
CA ILE A 199 -24.94 3.76 18.84
C ILE A 199 -25.35 5.19 19.20
N SER A 200 -24.39 6.03 19.62
CA SER A 200 -24.60 7.44 19.95
C SER A 200 -24.92 8.38 18.77
N ILE A 201 -25.38 7.85 17.62
CA ILE A 201 -25.85 8.65 16.48
C ILE A 201 -27.37 8.83 16.61
N SER A 202 -27.80 10.07 16.85
CA SER A 202 -29.22 10.38 17.09
C SER A 202 -30.13 10.07 15.90
N ASN A 203 -29.65 10.30 14.68
CA ASN A 203 -30.43 10.03 13.46
C ASN A 203 -30.18 8.61 12.95
N LYS A 204 -31.20 7.75 13.05
CA LYS A 204 -31.15 6.36 12.59
C LYS A 204 -30.97 6.19 11.09
N SER A 205 -31.25 7.21 10.27
CA SER A 205 -31.01 7.12 8.82
C SER A 205 -29.53 7.24 8.44
N LEU A 206 -28.67 7.63 9.38
CA LEU A 206 -27.24 7.85 9.14
C LEU A 206 -26.39 6.63 9.50
N TYR A 207 -26.99 5.52 9.93
CA TYR A 207 -26.26 4.29 10.16
C TYR A 207 -27.09 3.06 9.86
N SER A 208 -26.41 1.96 9.58
CA SER A 208 -27.00 0.63 9.49
C SER A 208 -26.14 -0.37 10.25
N ILE A 209 -26.79 -1.41 10.77
CA ILE A 209 -26.13 -2.47 11.53
C ILE A 209 -26.53 -3.79 10.89
N THR A 210 -25.54 -4.61 10.54
CA THR A 210 -25.75 -5.95 9.98
C THR A 210 -24.95 -6.97 10.77
N ASN A 211 -25.54 -8.15 11.02
CA ASN A 211 -24.90 -9.28 11.69
C ASN A 211 -24.77 -10.45 10.69
N PRO A 212 -23.69 -10.51 9.89
CA PRO A 212 -23.55 -11.51 8.84
C PRO A 212 -23.50 -12.96 9.36
N ALA A 213 -22.69 -13.24 10.39
CA ALA A 213 -22.63 -14.54 11.10
C ALA A 213 -21.60 -14.47 12.26
N ASN A 214 -21.58 -15.53 13.09
CA ASN A 214 -20.56 -15.80 14.11
C ASN A 214 -20.18 -14.58 14.98
N GLY A 215 -21.19 -13.88 15.49
CA GLY A 215 -21.03 -12.73 16.38
C GLY A 215 -20.35 -11.53 15.72
N THR A 216 -20.23 -11.50 14.39
CA THR A 216 -19.64 -10.37 13.68
C THR A 216 -20.73 -9.32 13.43
N TYR A 217 -20.44 -8.06 13.75
CA TYR A 217 -21.34 -6.93 13.53
C TYR A 217 -20.65 -5.88 12.69
N ASN A 218 -21.25 -5.54 11.55
CA ASN A 218 -20.81 -4.45 10.69
C ASN A 218 -21.70 -3.24 10.95
N ILE A 219 -21.09 -2.15 11.35
CA ILE A 219 -21.74 -0.86 11.57
C ILE A 219 -21.28 0.06 10.45
N GLU A 220 -22.16 0.34 9.50
CA GLU A 220 -21.93 1.36 8.49
C GLU A 220 -22.56 2.66 8.96
N PHE A 221 -21.84 3.79 8.92
CA PHE A 221 -22.38 5.09 9.31
C PHE A 221 -21.86 6.20 8.40
N SER A 222 -22.66 7.25 8.26
CA SER A 222 -22.35 8.46 7.50
C SER A 222 -21.96 9.60 8.43
N THR A 223 -20.98 10.40 8.03
CA THR A 223 -20.50 11.56 8.77
C THR A 223 -21.22 12.87 8.41
N LEU A 224 -22.35 12.80 7.69
CA LEU A 224 -23.20 13.94 7.32
C LEU A 224 -23.71 14.80 8.51
N PHE A 225 -23.60 14.31 9.73
CA PHE A 225 -23.94 15.07 10.94
C PHE A 225 -22.79 15.92 11.50
N ILE A 226 -21.64 15.95 10.81
CA ILE A 226 -20.42 16.64 11.23
C ILE A 226 -20.04 17.66 10.15
N ASP A 227 -19.96 18.94 10.52
CA ASP A 227 -19.64 20.03 9.59
C ASP A 227 -18.17 20.47 9.60
N ASN A 228 -17.38 19.98 10.56
CA ASN A 228 -16.01 20.45 10.80
C ASN A 228 -15.02 19.29 10.90
N VAL A 229 -13.78 19.56 10.51
CA VAL A 229 -12.66 18.63 10.72
C VAL A 229 -12.25 18.59 12.19
N GLY A 230 -11.87 17.41 12.68
CA GLY A 230 -11.56 17.23 14.10
C GLY A 230 -11.57 15.77 14.55
N ILE A 231 -11.41 15.56 15.85
CA ILE A 231 -11.49 14.23 16.47
C ILE A 231 -12.88 14.07 17.09
N TYR A 232 -13.51 12.95 16.78
CA TYR A 232 -14.86 12.60 17.22
C TYR A 232 -14.88 11.21 17.84
N GLN A 233 -15.92 10.96 18.64
CA GLN A 233 -16.11 9.68 19.32
C GLN A 233 -17.55 9.17 19.13
N LEU A 234 -17.69 7.85 18.97
CA LEU A 234 -18.97 7.14 18.98
C LEU A 234 -18.98 6.16 20.15
N SER A 235 -20.04 6.22 20.96
CA SER A 235 -20.31 5.21 21.97
C SER A 235 -21.19 4.12 21.36
N ILE A 236 -20.79 2.86 21.55
CA ILE A 236 -21.47 1.69 21.03
C ILE A 236 -21.70 0.72 22.19
N ASN A 237 -22.94 0.29 22.38
CA ASN A 237 -23.35 -0.66 23.41
C ASN A 237 -23.93 -1.92 22.76
N PHE A 238 -23.44 -3.08 23.16
CA PHE A 238 -23.89 -4.40 22.76
C PHE A 238 -24.65 -5.05 23.90
N SER A 239 -25.89 -5.49 23.67
CA SER A 239 -26.67 -6.23 24.66
C SER A 239 -27.35 -7.46 24.06
N ALA A 240 -27.33 -8.57 24.80
CA ALA A 240 -28.04 -9.79 24.47
C ALA A 240 -28.61 -10.41 25.75
N ALA A 241 -29.73 -11.14 25.64
CA ALA A 241 -30.37 -11.76 26.81
C ALA A 241 -29.45 -12.80 27.46
N SER A 242 -29.32 -12.76 28.79
CA SER A 242 -28.46 -13.66 29.59
C SER A 242 -26.97 -13.58 29.26
N TYR A 243 -26.53 -12.48 28.64
CA TYR A 243 -25.13 -12.16 28.40
C TYR A 243 -24.76 -10.83 29.06
N GLU A 244 -23.52 -10.72 29.50
CA GLU A 244 -22.99 -9.44 29.97
C GLU A 244 -22.99 -8.40 28.82
N PRO A 245 -23.50 -7.17 29.05
CA PRO A 245 -23.45 -6.10 28.05
C PRO A 245 -22.03 -5.53 27.89
N GLN A 246 -21.66 -5.16 26.67
CA GLN A 246 -20.34 -4.59 26.37
C GLN A 246 -20.42 -3.16 25.84
N TYR A 247 -19.49 -2.33 26.28
CA TYR A 247 -19.41 -0.91 25.92
C TYR A 247 -18.09 -0.61 25.22
N TYR A 248 -18.17 0.08 24.08
CA TYR A 248 -16.99 0.47 23.32
C TYR A 248 -17.08 1.94 22.89
N ILE A 249 -15.99 2.67 23.05
CA ILE A 249 -15.84 4.05 22.58
C ILE A 249 -14.91 4.03 21.37
N TYR A 250 -15.46 4.31 20.20
CA TYR A 250 -14.72 4.41 18.96
C TYR A 250 -14.30 5.85 18.70
N GLN A 251 -12.99 6.11 18.60
CA GLN A 251 -12.44 7.43 18.28
C GLN A 251 -11.90 7.47 16.85
N PHE A 252 -12.27 8.51 16.09
CA PHE A 252 -11.83 8.72 14.71
C PHE A 252 -11.61 10.20 14.42
N GLN A 253 -10.90 10.49 13.34
CA GLN A 253 -10.59 11.82 12.86
C GLN A 253 -11.34 12.11 11.56
N ILE A 254 -12.12 13.19 11.56
CA ILE A 254 -12.66 13.79 10.36
C ILE A 254 -11.59 14.64 9.70
N THR A 255 -11.28 14.31 8.46
CA THR A 255 -10.31 14.98 7.60
C THR A 255 -11.01 15.77 6.51
N LYS A 256 -10.29 16.71 5.90
CA LYS A 256 -10.83 17.54 4.82
C LYS A 256 -11.31 16.67 3.66
N GLN A 257 -12.42 17.06 3.03
CA GLN A 257 -13.00 16.34 1.90
C GLN A 257 -12.24 16.60 0.60
N SER A 258 -12.16 15.60 -0.26
CA SER A 258 -11.51 15.71 -1.57
C SER A 258 -12.35 16.55 -2.56
N VAL A 259 -11.66 17.26 -3.46
CA VAL A 259 -12.25 18.19 -4.43
C VAL A 259 -11.70 17.92 -5.81
N SER A 260 -12.55 18.04 -6.82
CA SER A 260 -12.19 17.99 -8.24
C SER A 260 -12.35 19.37 -8.87
N LEU A 261 -11.52 19.66 -9.87
CA LEU A 261 -11.54 20.93 -10.60
C LEU A 261 -11.98 20.69 -12.05
N ASN A 262 -13.05 21.37 -12.46
CA ASN A 262 -13.50 21.42 -13.84
C ASN A 262 -12.95 22.70 -14.48
N VAL A 263 -12.02 22.52 -15.41
CA VAL A 263 -11.26 23.63 -16.00
C VAL A 263 -11.67 23.82 -17.46
N SER A 264 -11.87 25.07 -17.84
CA SER A 264 -12.06 25.47 -19.23
C SER A 264 -11.12 26.61 -19.60
N VAL A 265 -10.59 26.52 -20.82
CA VAL A 265 -9.68 27.50 -21.41
C VAL A 265 -10.32 27.99 -22.71
N ASN A 266 -10.50 29.31 -22.84
CA ASN A 266 -11.26 29.94 -23.94
C ASN A 266 -12.64 29.31 -24.15
N SER A 267 -13.35 29.02 -23.05
CA SER A 267 -14.67 28.39 -23.02
C SER A 267 -14.73 26.93 -23.51
N GLN A 268 -13.58 26.28 -23.74
CA GLN A 268 -13.51 24.85 -24.04
C GLN A 268 -12.99 24.09 -22.83
N HIS A 269 -13.61 22.94 -22.52
CA HIS A 269 -13.15 22.08 -21.43
C HIS A 269 -11.75 21.55 -21.71
N VAL A 270 -10.91 21.50 -20.68
CA VAL A 270 -9.52 21.03 -20.76
C VAL A 270 -9.34 19.87 -19.79
N ASN A 271 -8.60 18.84 -20.22
CA ASN A 271 -8.21 17.72 -19.38
C ASN A 271 -6.84 17.95 -18.75
N GLU A 272 -6.54 17.23 -17.66
CA GLU A 272 -5.22 17.30 -17.05
C GLU A 272 -4.13 16.89 -18.04
N ASN A 273 -3.01 17.61 -18.00
CA ASN A 273 -1.84 17.44 -18.87
C ASN A 273 -2.09 17.70 -20.37
N GLU A 274 -3.24 18.24 -20.74
CA GLU A 274 -3.53 18.65 -22.11
C GLU A 274 -2.65 19.83 -22.55
N VAL A 275 -2.29 19.86 -23.84
CA VAL A 275 -1.46 20.93 -24.42
C VAL A 275 -2.35 21.94 -25.13
N ILE A 276 -2.46 23.13 -24.55
CA ILE A 276 -3.16 24.26 -25.16
C ILE A 276 -2.15 25.11 -25.94
N LYS A 277 -2.47 25.39 -27.20
CA LYS A 277 -1.63 26.19 -28.08
C LYS A 277 -2.07 27.65 -28.06
N THR A 278 -1.11 28.55 -28.01
CA THR A 278 -1.32 30.00 -28.08
C THR A 278 -0.11 30.65 -28.74
N GLU A 279 -0.27 31.85 -29.25
CA GLU A 279 0.84 32.67 -29.75
C GLU A 279 1.34 33.61 -28.65
N PHE A 280 2.58 34.06 -28.80
CA PHE A 280 3.16 35.09 -27.95
C PHE A 280 2.37 36.40 -28.09
N ASN A 281 2.23 37.16 -27.01
CA ASN A 281 1.29 38.30 -26.84
C ASN A 281 -0.20 37.95 -26.94
N GLY A 282 -0.56 36.71 -27.25
CA GLY A 282 -1.93 36.23 -27.22
C GLY A 282 -2.55 36.29 -25.81
N LYS A 283 -3.88 36.28 -25.78
CA LYS A 283 -4.68 36.31 -24.55
C LYS A 283 -5.51 35.05 -24.40
N VAL A 284 -5.47 34.44 -23.22
CA VAL A 284 -6.27 33.26 -22.88
C VAL A 284 -7.14 33.54 -21.66
N ASN A 285 -8.41 33.13 -21.74
CA ASN A 285 -9.36 33.18 -20.64
C ASN A 285 -9.43 31.82 -19.96
N ILE A 286 -9.26 31.80 -18.64
CA ILE A 286 -9.33 30.58 -17.83
C ILE A 286 -10.53 30.68 -16.91
N SER A 287 -11.32 29.62 -16.89
CA SER A 287 -12.52 29.47 -16.09
C SER A 287 -12.47 28.14 -15.36
N VAL A 288 -12.74 28.16 -14.05
CA VAL A 288 -12.62 26.97 -13.20
C VAL A 288 -13.84 26.86 -12.29
N LYS A 289 -14.33 25.63 -12.09
CA LYS A 289 -15.27 25.26 -11.05
C LYS A 289 -14.64 24.22 -10.14
N SER A 290 -14.91 24.30 -8.86
CA SER A 290 -14.56 23.26 -7.89
C SER A 290 -15.82 22.52 -7.44
N ILE A 291 -15.73 21.20 -7.34
CA ILE A 291 -16.82 20.32 -6.91
C ILE A 291 -16.33 19.40 -5.79
N SER A 292 -17.11 19.26 -4.71
CA SER A 292 -16.83 18.27 -3.66
C SER A 292 -17.11 16.86 -4.17
N ASN A 293 -16.19 15.93 -3.92
CA ASN A 293 -16.30 14.58 -4.49
C ASN A 293 -17.36 13.71 -3.81
N ILE A 294 -17.78 14.04 -2.59
CA ILE A 294 -18.77 13.25 -1.84
C ILE A 294 -20.15 13.91 -1.94
N ASP A 295 -20.27 15.20 -1.63
CA ASP A 295 -21.58 15.89 -1.69
C ASP A 295 -22.01 16.19 -3.14
N ASN A 296 -21.08 16.16 -4.10
CA ASN A 296 -21.30 16.53 -5.50
C ASN A 296 -21.85 17.95 -5.66
N GLU A 297 -21.45 18.86 -4.77
CA GLU A 297 -21.86 20.26 -4.79
C GLU A 297 -20.71 21.17 -5.25
N TYR A 298 -21.07 22.25 -5.96
CA TYR A 298 -20.11 23.26 -6.36
C TYR A 298 -19.72 24.14 -5.18
N LEU A 299 -18.42 24.42 -5.06
CA LEU A 299 -17.87 25.13 -3.90
C LEU A 299 -17.68 26.62 -4.19
N THR A 300 -18.01 27.44 -3.19
CA THR A 300 -17.76 28.90 -3.16
C THR A 300 -16.79 29.26 -2.04
N GLY A 301 -16.26 30.49 -2.05
CA GLY A 301 -15.45 31.04 -0.95
C GLY A 301 -14.04 30.46 -0.84
N GLY A 302 -13.64 29.57 -1.76
CA GLY A 302 -12.27 29.10 -1.90
C GLY A 302 -11.41 30.07 -2.71
N VAL A 303 -10.09 29.87 -2.68
CA VAL A 303 -9.14 30.63 -3.49
C VAL A 303 -8.59 29.73 -4.58
N ILE A 304 -8.74 30.12 -5.84
CA ILE A 304 -8.07 29.47 -6.98
C ILE A 304 -6.91 30.35 -7.44
N THR A 305 -5.71 29.80 -7.44
CA THR A 305 -4.50 30.46 -7.90
C THR A 305 -3.99 29.78 -9.15
N PHE A 306 -3.83 30.55 -10.23
CA PHE A 306 -3.07 30.14 -11.41
C PHE A 306 -1.58 30.33 -11.14
N ILE A 307 -0.79 29.30 -11.42
CA ILE A 307 0.65 29.30 -11.24
C ILE A 307 1.31 28.72 -12.48
N GLY A 308 2.22 29.47 -13.11
CA GLY A 308 2.95 29.05 -14.30
C GLY A 308 4.29 29.77 -14.41
N SER A 309 5.37 29.03 -14.62
CA SER A 309 6.74 29.58 -14.67
C SER A 309 7.02 30.56 -13.50
N ASN A 310 7.08 31.87 -13.76
CA ASN A 310 7.28 32.93 -12.75
C ASN A 310 6.01 33.75 -12.46
N TYR A 311 4.88 33.36 -13.05
CA TYR A 311 3.62 34.07 -12.98
C TYR A 311 2.66 33.41 -11.98
N VAL A 312 2.15 34.20 -11.05
CA VAL A 312 1.16 33.76 -10.05
C VAL A 312 0.01 34.75 -10.03
N LYS A 313 -1.22 34.28 -10.18
CA LYS A 313 -2.41 35.13 -10.18
C LYS A 313 -3.62 34.41 -9.58
N ASN A 314 -4.30 35.07 -8.64
CA ASN A 314 -5.57 34.59 -8.12
C ASN A 314 -6.69 34.85 -9.13
N LEU A 315 -7.59 33.87 -9.27
CA LEU A 315 -8.80 33.99 -10.07
C LEU A 315 -9.88 34.69 -9.25
N THR A 316 -10.74 35.44 -9.93
CA THR A 316 -11.88 36.10 -9.29
C THR A 316 -13.10 35.19 -9.34
N GLU A 317 -13.70 34.94 -8.18
CA GLU A 317 -14.98 34.22 -8.09
C GLU A 317 -16.12 35.09 -8.65
N ASN A 318 -16.91 34.51 -9.54
CA ASN A 318 -18.08 35.11 -10.18
C ASN A 318 -19.35 34.34 -9.79
N LEU A 319 -20.50 34.85 -10.25
CA LEU A 319 -21.78 34.16 -10.11
C LEU A 319 -21.72 32.72 -10.66
N ASN A 320 -22.51 31.82 -10.08
CA ASN A 320 -22.60 30.42 -10.45
C ASN A 320 -21.28 29.62 -10.26
N PHE A 321 -20.53 29.89 -9.19
CA PHE A 321 -19.37 29.10 -8.73
C PHE A 321 -18.16 29.13 -9.68
N TRP A 322 -18.13 30.08 -10.63
CA TRP A 322 -17.06 30.18 -11.62
C TRP A 322 -15.94 31.08 -11.12
N TYR A 323 -14.71 30.57 -11.13
CA TYR A 323 -13.50 31.36 -10.93
C TYR A 323 -12.90 31.68 -12.29
N ASN A 324 -12.80 32.97 -12.62
CA ASN A 324 -12.32 33.40 -13.94
C ASN A 324 -11.09 34.30 -13.83
N THR A 325 -10.23 34.19 -14.83
CA THR A 325 -9.16 35.17 -15.07
C THR A 325 -8.83 35.23 -16.55
N SER A 326 -8.10 36.26 -16.92
CA SER A 326 -7.50 36.38 -18.25
C SER A 326 -6.02 36.67 -18.12
N ILE A 327 -5.24 36.01 -18.98
CA ILE A 327 -3.77 36.01 -18.95
C ILE A 327 -3.26 36.39 -20.34
N VAL A 328 -2.27 37.27 -20.38
CA VAL A 328 -1.57 37.68 -21.60
C VAL A 328 -0.17 37.10 -21.56
N PHE A 329 0.27 36.46 -22.65
CA PHE A 329 1.54 35.75 -22.73
C PHE A 329 2.67 36.65 -23.21
N SER A 330 3.29 37.38 -22.28
CA SER A 330 4.46 38.21 -22.55
C SER A 330 5.76 37.57 -22.05
N SER A 331 6.91 38.10 -22.49
CA SER A 331 8.26 37.66 -22.07
C SER A 331 8.49 37.85 -20.57
N GLU A 332 7.74 38.74 -19.94
CA GLU A 332 7.80 38.98 -18.50
C GLU A 332 7.25 37.79 -17.70
N ASN A 333 6.26 37.09 -18.25
CA ASN A 333 5.48 36.08 -17.54
C ASN A 333 5.77 34.66 -18.04
N PHE A 334 6.09 34.49 -19.33
CA PHE A 334 6.26 33.18 -19.95
C PHE A 334 7.38 33.16 -21.00
N SER A 335 8.01 32.00 -21.15
CA SER A 335 8.98 31.73 -22.22
C SER A 335 8.30 31.12 -23.45
N LEU A 336 8.91 31.24 -24.62
CA LEU A 336 8.48 30.49 -25.80
C LEU A 336 8.64 28.98 -25.59
N GLY A 337 7.80 28.19 -26.28
CA GLY A 337 7.75 26.74 -26.12
C GLY A 337 6.78 26.29 -25.03
N ILE A 338 7.09 25.16 -24.38
CA ILE A 338 6.19 24.52 -23.42
C ILE A 338 6.37 25.15 -22.04
N ASN A 339 5.27 25.68 -21.48
CA ASN A 339 5.18 26.15 -20.11
C ASN A 339 4.20 25.25 -19.35
N ILE A 340 4.64 24.73 -18.21
CA ILE A 340 3.78 23.92 -17.34
C ILE A 340 3.05 24.86 -16.40
N VAL A 341 1.73 24.72 -16.33
CA VAL A 341 0.87 25.56 -15.51
C VAL A 341 -0.02 24.69 -14.64
N TYR A 342 -0.34 25.18 -13.46
CA TYR A 342 -1.25 24.51 -12.55
C TYR A 342 -2.18 25.50 -11.87
N LEU A 343 -3.42 25.08 -11.71
CA LEU A 343 -4.43 25.74 -10.91
C LEU A 343 -4.44 25.09 -9.54
N LYS A 344 -4.35 25.88 -8.48
CA LYS A 344 -4.38 25.42 -7.09
C LYS A 344 -5.63 25.97 -6.41
N PHE A 345 -6.50 25.09 -5.93
CA PHE A 345 -7.67 25.45 -5.12
C PHE A 345 -7.38 25.23 -3.63
N GLU A 346 -7.70 26.22 -2.81
CA GLU A 346 -7.55 26.17 -1.35
C GLU A 346 -8.84 26.59 -0.64
N HIS A 347 -9.26 25.80 0.34
CA HIS A 347 -10.40 26.08 1.20
C HIS A 347 -10.20 25.47 2.61
N PRO A 348 -10.73 26.07 3.70
CA PRO A 348 -10.57 25.54 5.05
C PRO A 348 -11.04 24.07 5.23
N ASN A 349 -12.23 23.73 4.72
CA ASN A 349 -12.86 22.42 4.92
C ASN A 349 -12.52 21.37 3.85
N TYR A 350 -11.84 21.76 2.77
CA TYR A 350 -11.54 20.88 1.64
C TYR A 350 -10.04 20.70 1.44
N LYS A 351 -9.64 19.54 0.93
CA LYS A 351 -8.25 19.28 0.56
C LYS A 351 -7.86 20.26 -0.54
N THR A 352 -6.59 20.68 -0.51
CA THR A 352 -6.01 21.43 -1.62
C THR A 352 -6.06 20.57 -2.88
N ALA A 353 -6.72 21.06 -3.91
CA ALA A 353 -6.78 20.41 -5.21
C ALA A 353 -5.88 21.15 -6.19
N THR A 354 -5.21 20.40 -7.07
CA THR A 354 -4.38 20.97 -8.13
C THR A 354 -4.77 20.38 -9.47
N PHE A 355 -4.85 21.22 -10.50
CA PHE A 355 -5.12 20.79 -11.87
C PHE A 355 -4.01 21.33 -12.78
N GLY A 356 -3.23 20.44 -13.39
CA GLY A 356 -2.09 20.79 -14.23
C GLY A 356 -2.40 20.65 -15.72
N PHE A 357 -1.92 21.58 -16.54
CA PHE A 357 -1.96 21.49 -18.01
C PHE A 357 -0.74 22.19 -18.62
N GLN A 358 -0.57 22.09 -19.93
CA GLN A 358 0.59 22.64 -20.65
C GLN A 358 0.15 23.75 -21.59
N LEU A 359 0.93 24.83 -21.64
CA LEU A 359 0.79 25.91 -22.60
C LEU A 359 1.95 25.86 -23.59
N LEU A 360 1.66 25.56 -24.85
CA LEU A 360 2.62 25.69 -25.95
C LEU A 360 2.49 27.09 -26.54
N ILE A 361 3.47 27.95 -26.22
CA ILE A 361 3.54 29.32 -26.71
C ILE A 361 4.40 29.36 -27.98
N ASN A 362 3.74 29.57 -29.11
CA ASN A 362 4.39 29.66 -30.42
C ASN A 362 4.89 31.08 -30.69
N GLN A 363 5.88 31.17 -31.57
CA GLN A 363 6.31 32.43 -32.16
C GLN A 363 5.20 33.01 -33.05
N ILE A 364 5.19 34.34 -33.19
CA ILE A 364 4.26 35.07 -34.05
C ILE A 364 4.75 35.00 -35.50
N ASP A 365 3.85 34.76 -36.45
CA ASP A 365 4.18 34.83 -37.89
C ASP A 365 4.46 36.29 -38.33
N ILE A 366 5.18 36.48 -39.45
CA ILE A 366 5.52 37.80 -39.98
C ILE A 366 4.73 38.06 -41.25
N ASN A 367 4.11 39.23 -41.36
CA ASN A 367 3.60 39.71 -42.64
C ASN A 367 4.70 40.46 -43.40
N VAL A 368 4.95 40.07 -44.65
CA VAL A 368 5.96 40.68 -45.53
C VAL A 368 5.21 41.41 -46.63
N ASP A 369 5.27 42.74 -46.62
CA ASP A 369 4.59 43.60 -47.57
C ASP A 369 5.60 44.22 -48.54
N PRO A 370 5.70 43.76 -49.80
CA PRO A 370 6.61 44.34 -50.77
C PRO A 370 6.14 45.74 -51.20
N ILE A 371 7.07 46.69 -51.28
CA ILE A 371 6.79 48.08 -51.65
C ILE A 371 7.22 48.29 -53.10
N GLY A 372 6.25 48.57 -53.96
CA GLY A 372 6.49 48.91 -55.37
C GLY A 372 6.57 47.71 -56.31
N PHE A 373 6.30 46.49 -55.81
CA PHE A 373 6.14 45.28 -56.60
C PHE A 373 5.31 44.26 -55.81
N ASP A 374 4.63 43.34 -56.51
CA ASP A 374 3.99 42.17 -55.89
C ASP A 374 4.97 40.98 -56.01
N ASP A 375 4.65 39.98 -56.84
CA ASP A 375 5.48 38.80 -57.05
C ASP A 375 6.42 38.92 -58.26
N ILE A 376 6.33 40.02 -59.03
CA ILE A 376 7.08 40.21 -60.28
C ILE A 376 7.67 41.63 -60.37
N ILE A 377 8.96 41.73 -60.67
CA ILE A 377 9.65 42.96 -61.05
C ILE A 377 10.07 42.86 -62.52
N ASN A 378 9.64 43.78 -63.37
CA ASN A 378 10.12 43.88 -64.75
C ASN A 378 11.33 44.83 -64.81
N ALA A 379 12.40 44.42 -65.46
CA ALA A 379 13.63 45.22 -65.59
C ALA A 379 14.17 45.16 -67.02
N GLU A 380 14.84 46.22 -67.48
CA GLU A 380 15.57 46.23 -68.75
C GLU A 380 17.01 45.73 -68.57
N LEU A 381 17.69 45.47 -69.69
CA LEU A 381 19.07 45.00 -69.68
C LEU A 381 20.01 46.01 -69.02
N GLY A 382 20.74 45.57 -68.00
CA GLY A 382 21.67 46.41 -67.25
C GLY A 382 21.03 47.32 -66.20
N ASP A 383 19.72 47.21 -65.98
CA ASP A 383 19.01 48.01 -64.98
C ASP A 383 19.47 47.73 -63.54
N ILE A 384 19.19 48.70 -62.68
CA ILE A 384 19.29 48.55 -61.24
C ILE A 384 17.90 48.31 -60.70
N ILE A 385 17.64 47.11 -60.17
CA ILE A 385 16.38 46.82 -59.50
C ILE A 385 16.43 47.31 -58.05
N HIS A 386 15.35 47.94 -57.62
CA HIS A 386 15.15 48.37 -56.24
C HIS A 386 14.16 47.41 -55.58
N ILE A 387 14.66 46.64 -54.61
CA ILE A 387 13.84 45.73 -53.81
C ILE A 387 13.61 46.41 -52.48
N GLN A 388 12.36 46.67 -52.14
CA GLN A 388 11.95 47.25 -50.87
C GLN A 388 10.81 46.43 -50.27
N ILE A 389 10.93 46.03 -49.01
CA ILE A 389 9.89 45.29 -48.29
C ILE A 389 9.67 45.89 -46.90
N GLN A 390 8.47 45.71 -46.38
CA GLN A 390 8.07 46.13 -45.04
C GLN A 390 7.65 44.92 -44.23
N LEU A 391 8.17 44.80 -43.01
CA LEU A 391 7.86 43.71 -42.09
C LEU A 391 6.86 44.22 -41.04
N LEU A 392 5.70 43.56 -40.97
CA LEU A 392 4.61 43.93 -40.08
C LEU A 392 4.23 42.77 -39.17
N ASP A 393 3.94 43.09 -37.91
CA ASP A 393 3.27 42.19 -36.99
C ASP A 393 1.80 42.01 -37.43
N PRO A 394 1.32 40.78 -37.62
CA PRO A 394 0.01 40.53 -38.23
C PRO A 394 -1.16 40.97 -37.36
N GLU A 395 -1.01 41.00 -36.03
CA GLU A 395 -2.10 41.39 -35.12
C GLU A 395 -2.08 42.90 -34.84
N THR A 396 -0.90 43.45 -34.60
CA THR A 396 -0.76 44.84 -34.14
C THR A 396 -0.50 45.82 -35.29
N SER A 397 -0.13 45.32 -36.47
CA SER A 397 0.34 46.13 -37.61
C SER A 397 1.55 47.03 -37.28
N ASN A 398 2.28 46.71 -36.21
CA ASN A 398 3.51 47.40 -35.85
C ASN A 398 4.68 46.93 -36.72
N PHE A 399 5.64 47.83 -36.95
CA PHE A 399 6.86 47.53 -37.71
C PHE A 399 7.79 46.58 -36.95
N ILE A 400 8.33 45.57 -37.64
CA ILE A 400 9.33 44.64 -37.09
C ILE A 400 10.73 45.12 -37.46
N GLU A 401 11.40 45.76 -36.51
CA GLU A 401 12.72 46.37 -36.70
C GLU A 401 13.88 45.37 -36.52
N ASN A 402 15.07 45.75 -37.00
CA ASN A 402 16.33 45.04 -36.78
C ASN A 402 16.34 43.59 -37.29
N ALA A 403 15.54 43.22 -38.29
CA ALA A 403 15.58 41.91 -38.91
C ALA A 403 16.79 41.76 -39.85
N SER A 404 17.43 40.59 -39.86
CA SER A 404 18.42 40.23 -40.87
C SER A 404 17.71 39.62 -42.07
N ILE A 405 17.73 40.33 -43.19
CA ILE A 405 17.11 39.87 -44.43
C ILE A 405 18.21 39.59 -45.43
N THR A 406 18.31 38.33 -45.85
CA THR A 406 19.23 37.89 -46.90
C THR A 406 18.46 37.58 -48.16
N TYR A 407 19.01 37.96 -49.31
CA TYR A 407 18.50 37.52 -50.61
C TYR A 407 19.48 36.55 -51.27
N SER A 408 18.94 35.60 -52.02
CA SER A 408 19.70 34.70 -52.88
C SER A 408 19.00 34.59 -54.23
N TRP A 409 19.79 34.60 -55.30
CA TRP A 409 19.36 34.36 -56.67
C TRP A 409 20.53 33.77 -57.47
N ASP A 410 20.32 33.44 -58.74
CA ASP A 410 21.28 32.67 -59.56
C ASP A 410 22.68 33.31 -59.66
N TYR A 411 22.77 34.64 -59.55
CA TYR A 411 24.02 35.39 -59.75
C TYR A 411 24.61 35.98 -58.48
N GLY A 412 24.00 35.77 -57.31
CA GLY A 412 24.60 36.27 -56.07
C GLY A 412 23.73 36.15 -54.83
N ARG A 413 24.33 36.57 -53.72
CA ARG A 413 23.68 36.68 -52.41
C ARG A 413 24.05 38.02 -51.79
N GLY A 414 23.15 38.57 -50.99
CA GLY A 414 23.41 39.79 -50.24
C GLY A 414 22.39 40.02 -49.14
N TYR A 415 22.37 41.23 -48.62
CA TYR A 415 21.53 41.64 -47.49
C TYR A 415 20.70 42.86 -47.88
N LEU A 416 19.49 42.97 -47.35
CA LEU A 416 18.73 44.23 -47.38
C LEU A 416 19.10 45.04 -46.13
N ASN A 417 19.21 46.36 -46.31
CA ASN A 417 19.49 47.28 -45.21
C ASN A 417 18.19 47.96 -44.76
N GLU A 418 18.01 48.08 -43.45
CA GLU A 418 16.89 48.82 -42.88
C GLU A 418 17.06 50.33 -43.13
N THR A 419 16.03 50.99 -43.65
CA THR A 419 16.09 52.42 -44.03
C THR A 419 15.11 53.30 -43.26
N SER A 420 14.02 52.70 -42.82
CA SER A 420 13.10 53.22 -41.80
C SER A 420 12.62 52.05 -40.94
N PRO A 421 12.06 52.29 -39.74
CA PRO A 421 11.56 51.22 -38.87
C PRO A 421 10.77 50.15 -39.64
N GLY A 422 11.26 48.91 -39.61
CA GLY A 422 10.68 47.73 -40.26
C GLY A 422 10.64 47.75 -41.79
N THR A 423 11.32 48.69 -42.45
CA THR A 423 11.40 48.80 -43.91
C THR A 423 12.82 48.55 -44.39
N PHE A 424 12.99 47.57 -45.26
CA PHE A 424 14.28 47.06 -45.70
C PHE A 424 14.41 47.22 -47.21
N GLN A 425 15.57 47.69 -47.66
CA GLN A 425 15.80 47.92 -49.09
C GLN A 425 17.19 47.49 -49.57
N VAL A 426 17.28 47.12 -50.85
CA VAL A 426 18.53 46.90 -51.57
C VAL A 426 18.39 47.32 -53.02
N SER A 427 19.48 47.83 -53.59
CA SER A 427 19.61 48.12 -55.02
C SER A 427 20.59 47.13 -55.64
N ILE A 428 20.15 46.35 -56.61
CA ILE A 428 20.96 45.32 -57.26
C ILE A 428 21.16 45.71 -58.72
N LYS A 429 22.42 45.91 -59.12
CA LYS A 429 22.76 46.14 -60.52
C LYS A 429 22.75 44.79 -61.27
N LEU A 430 21.89 44.67 -62.27
CA LEU A 430 21.80 43.49 -63.11
C LEU A 430 22.98 43.48 -64.12
N PRO A 431 23.65 42.34 -64.32
CA PRO A 431 24.60 42.17 -65.42
C PRO A 431 24.01 42.50 -66.80
N GLU A 432 24.81 43.14 -67.66
CA GLU A 432 24.38 43.70 -68.96
C GLU A 432 23.96 42.65 -70.02
N ASN A 433 24.17 41.36 -69.75
CA ASN A 433 23.89 40.25 -70.67
C ASN A 433 22.85 39.25 -70.12
N LEU A 434 21.95 39.69 -69.24
CA LEU A 434 20.94 38.83 -68.61
C LEU A 434 19.57 38.98 -69.26
N GLU A 435 19.09 37.92 -69.91
CA GLU A 435 17.70 37.82 -70.37
C GLU A 435 17.02 36.63 -69.70
N GLY A 436 15.72 36.73 -69.40
CA GLY A 436 14.91 35.65 -68.83
C GLY A 436 14.31 35.95 -67.45
N ASN A 437 13.78 34.89 -66.82
CA ASN A 437 13.09 34.97 -65.53
C ASN A 437 13.98 34.43 -64.41
N TYR A 438 14.26 35.25 -63.40
CA TYR A 438 15.13 34.91 -62.29
C TYR A 438 14.37 34.97 -60.97
N ARG A 439 14.44 33.88 -60.20
CA ARG A 439 13.80 33.81 -58.89
C ARG A 439 14.71 34.40 -57.81
N PHE A 440 14.15 35.30 -57.02
CA PHE A 440 14.78 35.82 -55.81
C PHE A 440 14.11 35.19 -54.60
N ASP A 441 14.92 34.64 -53.70
CA ASP A 441 14.47 34.10 -52.43
C ASP A 441 15.02 34.98 -51.29
N LEU A 442 14.11 35.53 -50.49
CA LEU A 442 14.40 36.28 -49.29
C LEU A 442 14.26 35.36 -48.08
N ILE A 443 15.28 35.30 -47.22
CA ILE A 443 15.23 34.66 -45.92
C ILE A 443 15.27 35.76 -44.86
N ILE A 444 14.19 35.85 -44.09
CA ILE A 444 13.96 36.89 -43.08
C ILE A 444 14.16 36.27 -41.70
N ILE A 445 15.17 36.76 -40.98
CA ILE A 445 15.52 36.32 -39.63
C ILE A 445 15.40 37.53 -38.70
N PRO A 446 14.30 37.68 -37.96
CA PRO A 446 14.14 38.74 -36.96
C PRO A 446 15.24 38.70 -35.90
N SER A 447 15.64 39.85 -35.37
CA SER A 447 16.61 39.92 -34.26
C SER A 447 16.04 39.46 -32.92
N GLY A 448 14.71 39.37 -32.79
CA GLY A 448 14.01 38.92 -31.59
C GLY A 448 13.54 37.47 -31.67
N SER A 449 13.53 36.75 -30.55
CA SER A 449 13.06 35.36 -30.49
C SER A 449 11.54 35.20 -30.63
N ILE A 450 10.77 36.29 -30.58
CA ILE A 450 9.30 36.24 -30.53
C ILE A 450 8.64 36.01 -31.90
N TYR A 451 9.33 36.34 -32.99
CA TYR A 451 8.84 36.17 -34.36
C TYR A 451 9.47 34.94 -35.02
N LYS A 452 8.69 34.25 -35.84
CA LYS A 452 9.17 33.10 -36.61
C LYS A 452 9.92 33.57 -37.84
N SER A 453 11.02 32.90 -38.20
CA SER A 453 11.71 33.17 -39.47
C SER A 453 10.77 32.92 -40.65
N SER A 454 10.73 33.86 -41.60
CA SER A 454 9.88 33.78 -42.78
C SER A 454 10.71 33.76 -44.07
N GLN A 455 10.09 33.31 -45.16
CA GLN A 455 10.66 33.34 -46.50
C GLN A 455 9.69 34.02 -47.44
N TYR A 456 10.22 34.85 -48.33
CA TYR A 456 9.43 35.52 -49.37
C TYR A 456 10.16 35.35 -50.71
N SER A 457 9.43 34.99 -51.77
CA SER A 457 10.01 34.76 -53.09
C SER A 457 9.27 35.56 -54.14
N PHE A 458 10.00 36.15 -55.08
CA PHE A 458 9.45 36.88 -56.23
C PHE A 458 10.32 36.63 -57.47
N ILE A 459 9.82 37.00 -58.65
CA ILE A 459 10.47 36.79 -59.94
C ILE A 459 10.89 38.14 -60.53
N VAL A 460 12.11 38.23 -61.03
CA VAL A 460 12.57 39.36 -61.85
C VAL A 460 12.57 38.91 -63.31
N VAL A 461 11.81 39.60 -64.15
CA VAL A 461 11.71 39.36 -65.60
C VAL A 461 12.57 40.40 -66.30
N ILE A 462 13.61 39.95 -67.02
CA ILE A 462 14.54 40.82 -67.75
C ILE A 462 14.39 40.56 -69.25
N GLY A 463 13.86 41.55 -69.98
CA GLY A 463 13.57 41.46 -71.42
C GLY A 463 12.27 40.70 -71.79
N GLU A 464 11.98 40.56 -73.10
CA GLU A 464 10.80 39.83 -73.59
C GLU A 464 10.92 38.31 -73.32
N PRO A 465 9.81 37.62 -73.00
CA PRO A 465 9.84 36.23 -72.51
C PRO A 465 10.39 35.26 -73.56
N VAL A 466 11.61 34.77 -73.34
CA VAL A 466 12.22 33.73 -74.17
C VAL A 466 11.54 32.39 -73.86
N SER A 467 10.63 31.99 -74.75
CA SER A 467 10.09 30.63 -74.79
C SER A 467 11.20 29.61 -75.02
N SER A 468 11.14 28.55 -74.22
CA SER A 468 12.11 27.45 -74.14
C SER A 468 12.37 26.79 -75.50
N GLY A 469 13.55 27.05 -76.07
CA GLY A 469 14.08 26.41 -77.26
C GLY A 469 15.39 25.68 -76.94
N SER A 470 15.34 24.35 -77.02
CA SER A 470 16.43 23.41 -76.86
C SER A 470 17.73 23.80 -77.59
N GLN A 471 18.87 23.71 -76.91
CA GLN A 471 20.09 23.11 -77.46
C GLN A 471 21.12 22.76 -76.37
N SER A 472 21.56 21.51 -76.41
CA SER A 472 22.66 20.95 -75.62
C SER A 472 24.01 21.66 -75.89
N PRO A 473 24.93 21.65 -74.92
CA PRO A 473 26.25 21.08 -75.24
C PRO A 473 26.85 20.22 -74.11
N SER A 474 27.06 18.94 -74.44
CA SER A 474 28.25 18.08 -74.27
C SER A 474 29.41 18.40 -73.29
N ILE A 475 29.23 19.18 -72.23
CA ILE A 475 30.23 19.37 -71.14
C ILE A 475 29.61 19.03 -69.77
N LEU A 476 28.32 19.31 -69.57
CA LEU A 476 27.60 18.96 -68.33
C LEU A 476 27.62 17.45 -68.06
N LEU A 477 27.61 16.60 -69.09
CA LEU A 477 27.60 15.14 -68.92
C LEU A 477 28.94 14.61 -68.37
N TRP A 478 30.07 15.23 -68.70
CA TRP A 478 31.37 14.88 -68.11
C TRP A 478 31.56 15.43 -66.71
N ILE A 479 31.01 16.60 -66.40
CA ILE A 479 30.95 17.14 -65.04
C ILE A 479 30.03 16.28 -64.18
N ILE A 480 28.87 15.84 -64.70
CA ILE A 480 27.96 14.92 -64.03
C ILE A 480 28.64 13.56 -63.81
N VAL A 481 29.40 13.02 -64.76
CA VAL A 481 30.17 11.76 -64.57
C VAL A 481 31.32 11.93 -63.57
N ALA A 482 32.02 13.06 -63.56
CA ALA A 482 33.08 13.35 -62.58
C ALA A 482 32.51 13.60 -61.17
N VAL A 483 31.38 14.30 -61.08
CA VAL A 483 30.63 14.52 -59.84
C VAL A 483 30.00 13.21 -59.37
N LEU A 484 29.47 12.36 -60.25
CA LEU A 484 29.02 11.00 -59.92
C LEU A 484 30.18 10.11 -59.48
N ALA A 485 31.37 10.20 -60.08
CA ALA A 485 32.55 9.45 -59.62
C ALA A 485 33.03 9.92 -58.25
N CYS A 486 33.00 11.23 -57.98
CA CYS A 486 33.27 11.79 -56.65
C CYS A 486 32.17 11.43 -55.64
N ILE A 487 30.90 11.46 -56.04
CA ILE A 487 29.77 11.04 -55.20
C ILE A 487 29.84 9.53 -54.94
N ILE A 488 30.21 8.69 -55.92
CA ILE A 488 30.43 7.25 -55.75
C ILE A 488 31.66 6.98 -54.88
N GLY A 489 32.69 7.82 -54.95
CA GLY A 489 33.86 7.77 -54.06
C GLY A 489 33.48 8.13 -52.61
N VAL A 490 32.74 9.21 -52.41
CA VAL A 490 32.24 9.66 -51.10
C VAL A 490 31.21 8.68 -50.54
N LEU A 491 30.27 8.19 -51.36
CA LEU A 491 29.32 7.14 -51.01
C LEU A 491 30.02 5.80 -50.79
N GLY A 492 31.13 5.51 -51.46
CA GLY A 492 31.96 4.33 -51.24
C GLY A 492 32.68 4.38 -49.88
N VAL A 493 33.25 5.54 -49.52
CA VAL A 493 33.86 5.77 -48.20
C VAL A 493 32.79 5.78 -47.09
N LEU A 494 31.64 6.41 -47.32
CA LEU A 494 30.49 6.38 -46.41
C LEU A 494 29.85 4.99 -46.32
N SER A 495 29.84 4.21 -47.40
CA SER A 495 29.40 2.81 -47.46
C SER A 495 30.35 1.92 -46.66
N ILE A 496 31.66 2.01 -46.84
CA ILE A 496 32.63 1.25 -46.03
C ILE A 496 32.53 1.65 -44.55
N ARG A 497 32.34 2.95 -44.27
CA ARG A 497 32.11 3.45 -42.91
C ARG A 497 30.80 2.90 -42.33
N SER A 498 29.70 2.89 -43.09
CA SER A 498 28.36 2.48 -42.66
C SER A 498 28.17 0.96 -42.59
N TYR A 499 28.81 0.20 -43.48
CA TYR A 499 28.57 -1.23 -43.69
C TYR A 499 29.67 -2.14 -43.12
N VAL A 500 30.87 -1.60 -42.85
CA VAL A 500 31.98 -2.38 -42.27
C VAL A 500 32.48 -1.78 -40.97
N ILE A 501 32.79 -0.48 -40.93
CA ILE A 501 33.39 0.14 -39.74
C ILE A 501 32.35 0.35 -38.63
N LEU A 502 31.21 0.98 -38.92
CA LEU A 502 30.12 1.20 -37.98
C LEU A 502 29.57 -0.12 -37.42
N PRO A 503 29.28 -1.17 -38.21
CA PRO A 503 28.80 -2.42 -37.65
C PRO A 503 29.89 -3.18 -36.88
N ARG A 504 31.18 -3.03 -37.22
CA ARG A 504 32.26 -3.55 -36.35
C ARG A 504 32.37 -2.76 -35.03
N HIS A 505 32.17 -1.44 -35.06
CA HIS A 505 32.15 -0.62 -33.85
C HIS A 505 30.91 -0.92 -33.00
N ARG A 506 29.73 -0.95 -33.62
CA ARG A 506 28.45 -1.34 -33.00
C ARG A 506 28.48 -2.77 -32.48
N ARG A 507 29.16 -3.71 -33.14
CA ARG A 507 29.38 -5.07 -32.62
C ARG A 507 30.29 -5.05 -31.41
N LYS A 508 31.39 -4.29 -31.42
CA LYS A 508 32.25 -4.15 -30.25
C LYS A 508 31.53 -3.45 -29.09
N GLU A 509 30.76 -2.40 -29.35
CA GLU A 509 29.95 -1.72 -28.36
C GLU A 509 28.78 -2.58 -27.88
N SER A 510 28.12 -3.34 -28.76
CA SER A 510 27.05 -4.26 -28.35
C SER A 510 27.60 -5.44 -27.56
N ASP A 511 28.78 -5.95 -27.91
CA ASP A 511 29.47 -7.01 -27.17
C ASP A 511 29.93 -6.50 -25.81
N LEU A 512 30.41 -5.24 -25.74
CA LEU A 512 30.80 -4.58 -24.49
C LEU A 512 29.56 -4.31 -23.63
N LEU A 513 28.49 -3.74 -24.18
CA LEU A 513 27.21 -3.55 -23.52
C LEU A 513 26.62 -4.88 -23.05
N ALA A 514 26.63 -5.93 -23.86
CA ALA A 514 26.10 -7.25 -23.47
C ALA A 514 26.88 -7.87 -22.30
N LYS A 515 28.21 -7.66 -22.25
CA LYS A 515 29.03 -8.08 -21.11
C LYS A 515 28.75 -7.24 -19.86
N THR A 516 28.72 -5.91 -19.99
CA THR A 516 28.54 -5.01 -18.84
C THR A 516 27.10 -4.91 -18.35
N GLN A 517 26.11 -5.29 -19.18
CA GLN A 517 24.69 -5.31 -18.81
C GLN A 517 24.44 -6.23 -17.62
N LYS A 518 25.21 -7.32 -17.48
CA LYS A 518 25.19 -8.20 -16.30
C LYS A 518 25.35 -7.42 -15.01
N PHE A 519 26.41 -6.64 -14.97
CA PHE A 519 26.73 -5.83 -13.82
C PHE A 519 25.71 -4.70 -13.63
N LYS A 520 25.30 -4.01 -14.70
CA LYS A 520 24.30 -2.93 -14.65
C LYS A 520 22.97 -3.42 -14.07
N ASP A 521 22.43 -4.52 -14.58
CA ASP A 521 21.18 -5.13 -14.09
C ASP A 521 21.28 -5.45 -12.60
N LEU A 522 22.41 -6.01 -12.16
CA LEU A 522 22.63 -6.32 -10.75
C LEU A 522 22.72 -5.05 -9.92
N THR A 523 23.48 -4.03 -10.34
CA THR A 523 23.53 -2.74 -9.62
C THR A 523 22.16 -2.10 -9.50
N ASN A 524 21.33 -2.26 -10.52
CA ASN A 524 19.98 -1.75 -10.58
C ASN A 524 19.06 -2.41 -9.52
N ILE A 525 19.24 -3.70 -9.25
CA ILE A 525 18.46 -4.43 -8.23
C ILE A 525 18.74 -3.87 -6.82
N GLN A 526 17.68 -3.35 -6.20
CA GLN A 526 17.65 -2.88 -4.82
C GLN A 526 17.11 -3.93 -3.85
N ALA A 527 16.10 -4.69 -4.27
CA ALA A 527 15.57 -5.80 -3.48
C ALA A 527 14.88 -6.83 -4.39
N ILE A 528 14.81 -8.07 -3.90
CA ILE A 528 14.02 -9.15 -4.50
C ILE A 528 13.10 -9.69 -3.41
N VAL A 529 11.80 -9.74 -3.70
CA VAL A 529 10.76 -10.25 -2.82
C VAL A 529 9.99 -11.34 -3.57
N VAL A 530 9.85 -12.51 -2.95
CA VAL A 530 9.01 -13.60 -3.43
C VAL A 530 7.81 -13.69 -2.50
N ILE A 531 6.62 -13.67 -3.08
CA ILE A 531 5.33 -13.56 -2.39
C ILE A 531 4.48 -14.77 -2.78
N HIS A 532 3.84 -15.38 -1.79
CA HIS A 532 2.80 -16.38 -2.05
C HIS A 532 1.52 -15.65 -2.49
N ARG A 533 1.15 -15.84 -3.76
CA ARG A 533 0.17 -15.00 -4.48
C ARG A 533 -1.21 -14.99 -3.82
N ILE A 534 -1.69 -16.13 -3.32
CA ILE A 534 -3.02 -16.26 -2.72
C ILE A 534 -3.07 -15.55 -1.37
N SER A 535 -2.07 -15.77 -0.51
CA SER A 535 -2.05 -15.19 0.84
C SER A 535 -1.56 -13.73 0.89
N GLY A 536 -0.81 -13.29 -0.12
CA GLY A 536 -0.09 -12.00 -0.11
C GLY A 536 1.12 -11.96 0.83
N ILE A 537 1.47 -13.08 1.50
CA ILE A 537 2.57 -13.14 2.47
C ILE A 537 3.92 -13.24 1.74
N PRO A 538 4.93 -12.41 2.07
CA PRO A 538 6.28 -12.55 1.52
C PRO A 538 6.97 -13.79 2.10
N ILE A 539 7.16 -14.82 1.27
CA ILE A 539 7.85 -16.06 1.66
C ILE A 539 9.38 -15.92 1.63
N TYR A 540 9.91 -14.96 0.89
CA TYR A 540 11.33 -14.61 0.91
C TYR A 540 11.55 -13.15 0.53
N ALA A 541 12.50 -12.48 1.19
CA ALA A 541 12.86 -11.11 0.85
C ALA A 541 14.33 -10.83 1.16
N LYS A 542 15.07 -10.41 0.13
CA LYS A 542 16.46 -9.94 0.25
C LYS A 542 16.58 -8.51 -0.25
N SER A 543 16.97 -7.62 0.66
CA SER A 543 17.21 -6.21 0.37
C SER A 543 18.71 -5.92 0.32
N TYR A 544 19.12 -5.10 -0.64
CA TYR A 544 20.48 -4.60 -0.86
C TYR A 544 20.58 -3.08 -0.67
N SER A 545 19.48 -2.43 -0.24
CA SER A 545 19.34 -1.00 0.01
C SER A 545 18.48 -0.76 1.26
N ILE A 546 18.19 0.51 1.61
CA ILE A 546 17.59 1.05 2.85
C ILE A 546 16.15 0.54 3.16
N LEU A 547 15.66 -0.49 2.48
CA LEU A 547 14.44 -1.20 2.88
C LEU A 547 14.71 -2.00 4.17
N GLU A 548 14.38 -1.36 5.29
CA GLU A 548 14.44 -1.95 6.63
C GLU A 548 13.53 -3.17 6.78
N LYS A 549 13.93 -4.10 7.64
CA LYS A 549 13.30 -5.42 7.83
C LYS A 549 11.78 -5.35 8.07
N HIS A 550 11.31 -4.32 8.77
CA HIS A 550 9.89 -4.11 9.14
C HIS A 550 9.03 -3.49 8.01
N LYS A 551 9.65 -2.98 6.93
CA LYS A 551 8.93 -2.40 5.78
C LYS A 551 8.57 -3.45 4.72
N ARG A 552 8.99 -4.71 4.92
CA ARG A 552 8.82 -5.82 3.97
C ARG A 552 7.38 -6.30 3.88
N GLU A 553 6.70 -6.47 5.01
CA GLU A 553 5.28 -6.89 5.07
C GLU A 553 4.35 -5.79 4.56
N MET A 554 4.59 -4.52 4.95
CA MET A 554 3.85 -3.38 4.41
C MET A 554 4.01 -3.25 2.89
N PHE A 555 5.23 -3.46 2.37
CA PHE A 555 5.48 -3.42 0.93
C PHE A 555 4.80 -4.59 0.20
N ALA A 556 4.86 -5.81 0.73
CA ALA A 556 4.18 -6.96 0.15
C ALA A 556 2.65 -6.76 0.12
N GLY A 557 2.04 -6.28 1.20
CA GLY A 557 0.63 -5.95 1.26
C GLY A 557 0.23 -4.84 0.27
N PHE A 558 1.06 -3.81 0.12
CA PHE A 558 0.85 -2.75 -0.88
C PHE A 558 0.89 -3.28 -2.32
N ILE A 559 1.87 -4.13 -2.66
CA ILE A 559 1.94 -4.76 -3.99
C ILE A 559 0.74 -5.68 -4.22
N GLN A 560 0.32 -6.44 -3.20
CA GLN A 560 -0.87 -7.28 -3.28
C GLN A 560 -2.11 -6.44 -3.57
N ALA A 561 -2.30 -5.31 -2.88
CA ALA A 561 -3.42 -4.41 -3.11
C ALA A 561 -3.42 -3.84 -4.54
N ILE A 562 -2.28 -3.31 -5.01
CA ILE A 562 -2.19 -2.74 -6.37
C ILE A 562 -2.46 -3.79 -7.45
N THR A 563 -1.91 -4.98 -7.29
CA THR A 563 -2.10 -6.06 -8.29
C THR A 563 -3.52 -6.59 -8.28
N THR A 564 -4.15 -6.72 -7.12
CA THR A 564 -5.56 -7.14 -6.99
C THR A 564 -6.48 -6.11 -7.66
N ILE A 565 -6.30 -4.82 -7.36
CA ILE A 565 -7.03 -3.72 -8.00
C ILE A 565 -6.80 -3.71 -9.52
N GLY A 566 -5.56 -3.88 -9.96
CA GLY A 566 -5.24 -3.95 -11.39
C GLY A 566 -5.84 -5.17 -12.10
N GLU A 567 -6.00 -6.31 -11.41
CA GLU A 567 -6.71 -7.48 -11.91
C GLU A 567 -8.22 -7.23 -12.03
N GLU A 568 -8.84 -6.53 -11.08
CA GLU A 568 -10.26 -6.13 -11.16
C GLU A 568 -10.53 -5.23 -12.37
N PHE A 569 -9.72 -4.18 -12.58
CA PHE A 569 -9.86 -3.30 -13.74
C PHE A 569 -9.63 -3.98 -15.09
N THR A 570 -8.74 -4.98 -15.15
CA THR A 570 -8.51 -5.75 -16.39
C THR A 570 -9.56 -6.84 -16.63
N ASN A 571 -10.29 -7.27 -15.60
CA ASN A 571 -11.41 -8.21 -15.73
C ASN A 571 -12.69 -7.52 -16.25
N GLU A 572 -12.91 -6.24 -15.96
CA GLU A 572 -14.02 -5.47 -16.54
C GLU A 572 -13.90 -5.31 -18.06
N GLU A 573 -12.68 -5.09 -18.60
CA GLU A 573 -12.46 -5.05 -20.06
C GLU A 573 -12.62 -6.42 -20.75
N ARG A 574 -12.36 -7.52 -20.03
CA ARG A 574 -12.46 -8.89 -20.57
C ARG A 574 -13.88 -9.44 -20.62
N ASN A 575 -14.79 -8.89 -19.82
CA ASN A 575 -16.21 -9.27 -19.85
C ASN A 575 -16.95 -8.78 -21.12
N ALA A 576 -16.31 -8.00 -21.99
CA ALA A 576 -16.86 -7.57 -23.28
C ALA A 576 -16.60 -8.56 -24.44
N ASN A 577 -15.68 -9.54 -24.32
CA ASN A 577 -15.34 -10.46 -25.42
C ASN A 577 -15.18 -11.92 -24.96
N ALA A 578 -16.30 -12.64 -24.90
CA ALA A 578 -16.40 -14.03 -24.42
C ALA A 578 -15.85 -15.12 -25.39
N LYS A 579 -14.88 -14.82 -26.27
CA LYS A 579 -14.34 -15.79 -27.25
C LYS A 579 -12.90 -16.28 -27.02
N ASP A 580 -12.12 -15.67 -26.13
CA ASP A 580 -10.69 -16.01 -25.94
C ASP A 580 -10.38 -16.85 -24.68
N LEU A 581 -11.39 -17.42 -24.03
CA LEU A 581 -11.26 -18.06 -22.70
C LEU A 581 -10.59 -19.45 -22.68
N LYS A 582 -10.01 -19.94 -23.78
CA LYS A 582 -9.38 -21.30 -23.81
C LYS A 582 -7.87 -21.36 -24.06
N GLU A 583 -7.16 -20.24 -24.22
CA GLU A 583 -5.70 -20.25 -24.47
C GLU A 583 -4.82 -19.53 -23.41
N SER A 584 -5.37 -19.09 -22.28
CA SER A 584 -4.63 -18.23 -21.34
C SER A 584 -4.06 -18.93 -20.08
N TYR A 585 -4.15 -20.25 -19.94
CA TYR A 585 -3.43 -20.94 -18.87
C TYR A 585 -1.95 -21.09 -19.27
N GLY A 586 -1.10 -20.17 -18.81
CA GLY A 586 0.36 -20.26 -18.96
C GLY A 586 1.10 -19.02 -19.47
N LYS A 587 0.42 -17.92 -19.79
CA LYS A 587 1.11 -16.67 -20.16
C LYS A 587 1.59 -15.92 -18.92
N GLU A 588 2.90 -15.80 -18.78
CA GLU A 588 3.57 -14.98 -17.76
C GLU A 588 3.11 -13.52 -17.87
N LYS A 589 2.60 -12.96 -16.78
CA LYS A 589 2.18 -11.56 -16.72
C LYS A 589 3.32 -10.74 -16.12
N PHE A 590 3.93 -9.91 -16.95
CA PHE A 590 4.88 -8.89 -16.51
C PHE A 590 4.14 -7.58 -16.28
N ILE A 591 4.33 -6.99 -15.10
CA ILE A 591 3.86 -5.66 -14.77
C ILE A 591 5.07 -4.85 -14.33
N GLU A 592 5.37 -3.77 -15.04
CA GLU A 592 6.42 -2.83 -14.67
C GLU A 592 5.76 -1.55 -14.16
N LEU A 593 5.92 -1.26 -12.87
CA LEU A 593 5.37 -0.07 -12.24
C LEU A 593 6.46 1.00 -12.09
N ASP A 594 6.12 2.22 -12.47
CA ASP A 594 6.99 3.40 -12.41
C ASP A 594 6.60 4.25 -11.19
N PHE A 595 7.44 4.27 -10.15
CA PHE A 595 7.27 5.14 -9.00
C PHE A 595 8.35 6.23 -9.01
N LYS A 596 8.06 7.36 -8.38
CA LYS A 596 8.94 8.56 -8.37
C LYS A 596 10.41 8.27 -7.98
N TYR A 597 10.67 7.24 -7.17
CA TYR A 597 12.00 6.96 -6.61
C TYR A 597 12.56 5.57 -6.94
N PHE A 598 11.76 4.68 -7.52
CA PHE A 598 12.16 3.31 -7.85
C PHE A 598 11.20 2.71 -8.88
N TYR A 599 11.63 1.62 -9.51
CA TYR A 599 10.82 0.82 -10.43
C TYR A 599 10.51 -0.52 -9.79
N CYS A 600 9.36 -1.10 -10.10
CA CYS A 600 9.02 -2.46 -9.70
C CYS A 600 8.76 -3.33 -10.92
N LEU A 601 9.56 -4.37 -11.09
CA LEU A 601 9.29 -5.45 -12.03
C LEU A 601 8.58 -6.58 -11.29
N ILE A 602 7.30 -6.75 -11.58
CA ILE A 602 6.44 -7.79 -11.01
C ILE A 602 6.25 -8.87 -12.06
N ALA A 603 6.48 -10.12 -11.68
CA ALA A 603 6.25 -11.28 -12.50
C ALA A 603 5.44 -12.31 -11.72
N ASP A 604 4.31 -12.73 -12.31
CA ASP A 604 3.36 -13.65 -11.70
C ASP A 604 3.34 -14.99 -12.46
N LYS A 605 3.36 -16.09 -11.70
CA LYS A 605 3.19 -17.45 -12.24
C LYS A 605 2.65 -18.39 -11.17
N GLU A 606 1.49 -18.98 -11.44
CA GLU A 606 0.81 -19.91 -10.51
C GLU A 606 0.65 -19.27 -9.12
N ASP A 607 1.14 -19.91 -8.07
CA ASP A 607 1.02 -19.47 -6.67
C ASP A 607 2.17 -18.56 -6.21
N VAL A 608 3.12 -18.26 -7.11
CA VAL A 608 4.29 -17.44 -6.80
C VAL A 608 4.23 -16.10 -7.53
N ARG A 609 4.61 -15.04 -6.82
CA ARG A 609 4.84 -13.70 -7.35
C ARG A 609 6.24 -13.25 -6.99
N THR A 610 7.05 -12.86 -7.97
CA THR A 610 8.35 -12.23 -7.71
C THR A 610 8.29 -10.76 -8.03
N VAL A 611 8.71 -9.94 -7.08
CA VAL A 611 8.83 -8.50 -7.19
C VAL A 611 10.32 -8.14 -7.10
N VAL A 612 10.84 -7.56 -8.17
CA VAL A 612 12.20 -7.01 -8.20
C VAL A 612 12.11 -5.49 -8.13
N ILE A 613 12.63 -4.91 -7.05
CA ILE A 613 12.70 -3.47 -6.87
C ILE A 613 13.99 -2.97 -7.51
N LEU A 614 13.89 -1.96 -8.36
CA LEU A 614 14.95 -1.47 -9.22
C LEU A 614 15.15 0.04 -9.03
N LYS A 615 16.38 0.52 -9.23
CA LYS A 615 16.71 1.96 -9.22
C LYS A 615 16.29 2.66 -10.53
N GLU A 616 16.34 1.94 -11.64
CA GLU A 616 16.11 2.36 -13.02
C GLU A 616 15.26 1.29 -13.72
N LYS A 617 14.70 1.58 -14.89
CA LYS A 617 13.87 0.62 -15.66
C LYS A 617 14.62 -0.70 -15.92
N SER A 618 13.87 -1.81 -15.92
CA SER A 618 14.44 -3.14 -16.16
C SER A 618 14.92 -3.30 -17.61
N SER A 619 16.05 -3.98 -17.79
CA SER A 619 16.51 -4.36 -19.13
C SER A 619 15.77 -5.59 -19.64
N GLU A 620 15.70 -5.78 -20.95
CA GLU A 620 15.12 -6.99 -21.57
C GLU A 620 15.80 -8.27 -21.09
N ARG A 621 17.11 -8.21 -20.83
CA ARG A 621 17.85 -9.34 -20.26
C ARG A 621 17.38 -9.65 -18.85
N LEU A 622 17.21 -8.64 -18.00
CA LEU A 622 16.72 -8.83 -16.64
C LEU A 622 15.28 -9.38 -16.62
N LYS A 623 14.40 -8.87 -17.49
CA LYS A 623 13.03 -9.41 -17.68
C LYS A 623 13.05 -10.90 -18.03
N SER A 624 13.90 -11.29 -18.98
CA SER A 624 14.09 -12.70 -19.35
C SER A 624 14.66 -13.55 -18.22
N GLN A 625 15.61 -13.04 -17.43
CA GLN A 625 16.14 -13.76 -16.26
C GLN A 625 15.10 -13.93 -15.15
N VAL A 626 14.26 -12.91 -14.92
CA VAL A 626 13.16 -12.97 -13.95
C VAL A 626 12.05 -13.91 -14.42
N SER A 627 11.76 -13.98 -15.72
CA SER A 627 10.86 -15.00 -16.31
C SER A 627 11.33 -16.42 -16.00
N LEU A 628 12.60 -16.72 -16.29
CA LEU A 628 13.19 -18.04 -16.03
C LEU A 628 13.25 -18.35 -14.53
N LEU A 629 13.58 -17.35 -13.71
CA LEU A 629 13.55 -17.46 -12.25
C LEU A 629 12.14 -17.81 -11.76
N MET A 630 11.11 -17.13 -12.28
CA MET A 630 9.71 -17.37 -11.90
C MET A 630 9.26 -18.78 -12.26
N LEU A 631 9.61 -19.26 -13.46
CA LEU A 631 9.35 -20.64 -13.85
C LEU A 631 10.04 -21.63 -12.90
N SER A 632 11.29 -21.39 -12.53
CA SER A 632 12.03 -22.27 -11.62
C SER A 632 11.45 -22.24 -10.21
N LEU A 633 11.06 -21.06 -9.71
CA LEU A 633 10.41 -20.90 -8.41
C LEU A 633 9.05 -21.60 -8.39
N SER A 634 8.20 -21.44 -9.40
CA SER A 634 6.88 -22.09 -9.42
C SER A 634 7.01 -23.61 -9.46
N LEU A 635 7.93 -24.15 -10.28
CA LEU A 635 8.17 -25.59 -10.37
C LEU A 635 8.76 -26.19 -9.09
N LYS A 636 9.68 -25.50 -8.42
CA LYS A 636 10.37 -26.02 -7.23
C LYS A 636 9.60 -25.76 -5.93
N LEU A 637 8.72 -24.76 -5.89
CA LEU A 637 7.98 -24.39 -4.69
C LEU A 637 6.52 -24.89 -4.71
N SER A 638 5.97 -25.36 -5.84
CA SER A 638 4.57 -25.80 -5.91
C SER A 638 4.19 -26.82 -4.85
N GLN A 639 5.02 -27.85 -4.67
CA GLN A 639 4.79 -28.90 -3.67
C GLN A 639 4.86 -28.39 -2.23
N GLU A 640 5.71 -27.40 -1.95
CA GLU A 640 5.90 -26.83 -0.61
C GLU A 640 4.85 -25.76 -0.29
N LEU A 641 4.26 -25.15 -1.31
CA LEU A 641 3.16 -24.19 -1.17
C LEU A 641 1.80 -24.91 -1.01
N ASP A 642 1.66 -26.10 -1.58
CA ASP A 642 0.51 -26.99 -1.40
C ASP A 642 0.42 -27.50 0.05
N GLY A 643 -0.35 -26.81 0.89
CA GLY A 643 -0.51 -27.14 2.31
C GLY A 643 0.44 -26.39 3.25
N TRP A 644 1.05 -25.30 2.77
CA TRP A 644 1.88 -24.43 3.59
C TRP A 644 1.13 -23.88 4.82
N ASP A 645 1.72 -24.06 6.00
CA ASP A 645 1.13 -23.70 7.31
C ASP A 645 1.48 -22.27 7.78
N GLY A 646 2.27 -21.53 7.00
CA GLY A 646 2.75 -20.19 7.34
C GLY A 646 4.22 -20.14 7.79
N SER A 647 4.92 -21.27 7.95
CA SER A 647 6.34 -21.30 8.33
C SER A 647 7.28 -20.80 7.22
N LEU A 648 8.21 -19.89 7.55
CA LEU A 648 9.13 -19.27 6.58
C LEU A 648 10.51 -19.94 6.48
N ASP A 649 10.89 -20.74 7.49
CA ASP A 649 12.26 -21.24 7.64
C ASP A 649 12.71 -22.09 6.45
N LEU A 650 11.80 -22.90 5.91
CA LEU A 650 12.05 -23.74 4.74
C LEU A 650 12.36 -22.91 3.48
N PHE A 651 11.62 -21.82 3.27
CA PHE A 651 11.77 -20.95 2.11
C PHE A 651 13.05 -20.11 2.17
N GLU A 652 13.49 -19.72 3.38
CA GLU A 652 14.77 -19.04 3.56
C GLU A 652 15.97 -19.91 3.15
N GLU A 653 15.85 -21.23 3.17
CA GLU A 653 16.90 -22.16 2.71
C GLU A 653 16.78 -22.49 1.20
N ILE A 654 15.56 -22.72 0.70
CA ILE A 654 15.33 -23.19 -0.68
C ILE A 654 15.44 -22.08 -1.72
N ILE A 655 14.94 -20.88 -1.41
CA ILE A 655 14.82 -19.79 -2.39
C ILE A 655 16.17 -19.15 -2.79
N PRO A 656 17.12 -18.86 -1.88
CA PRO A 656 18.38 -18.23 -2.27
C PRO A 656 19.19 -19.02 -3.31
N PRO A 657 19.36 -20.36 -3.20
CA PRO A 657 20.02 -21.15 -4.25
C PRO A 657 19.37 -21.01 -5.63
N ILE A 658 18.03 -20.98 -5.69
CA ILE A 658 17.28 -20.82 -6.94
C ILE A 658 17.52 -19.43 -7.52
N ILE A 659 17.43 -18.38 -6.71
CA ILE A 659 17.69 -17.01 -7.20
C ILE A 659 19.13 -16.89 -7.74
N ASN A 660 20.11 -17.46 -7.05
CA ASN A 660 21.51 -17.41 -7.48
C ASN A 660 21.81 -18.21 -8.76
N GLU A 661 20.94 -19.13 -9.17
CA GLU A 661 21.04 -19.87 -10.43
C GLU A 661 20.78 -18.95 -11.64
N TYR A 662 19.89 -17.98 -11.50
CA TYR A 662 19.46 -17.10 -12.60
C TYR A 662 19.98 -15.67 -12.47
N ILE A 663 20.12 -15.17 -11.24
CA ILE A 663 20.58 -13.83 -10.92
C ILE A 663 21.87 -13.97 -10.11
N GLU A 664 22.99 -13.56 -10.70
CA GLU A 664 24.33 -13.65 -10.11
C GLU A 664 24.52 -12.63 -8.95
N LEU A 665 23.76 -12.78 -7.86
CA LEU A 665 23.71 -11.81 -6.76
C LEU A 665 25.05 -11.65 -6.02
N TYR A 666 26.01 -12.55 -6.21
CA TYR A 666 27.33 -12.47 -5.59
C TYR A 666 28.12 -11.21 -6.00
N TYR A 667 27.77 -10.54 -7.11
CA TYR A 667 28.37 -9.24 -7.44
C TYR A 667 28.00 -8.12 -6.46
N LYS A 668 26.93 -8.28 -5.67
CA LYS A 668 26.54 -7.35 -4.59
C LYS A 668 27.26 -7.64 -3.26
N ASP A 669 27.85 -8.82 -3.13
CA ASP A 669 28.59 -9.21 -1.93
C ASP A 669 29.99 -8.57 -1.92
N ALA A 670 30.67 -8.65 -0.76
CA ALA A 670 32.03 -8.16 -0.66
C ALA A 670 33.02 -9.11 -1.36
N PHE A 671 34.03 -8.55 -2.03
CA PHE A 671 35.13 -9.24 -2.69
C PHE A 671 36.42 -9.03 -1.90
N LYS A 672 37.37 -9.94 -2.06
CA LYS A 672 38.73 -9.85 -1.52
C LYS A 672 39.76 -10.18 -2.60
N LEU A 673 40.97 -9.69 -2.43
CA LEU A 673 42.11 -10.09 -3.27
C LEU A 673 42.50 -11.55 -2.96
N SER A 674 42.77 -12.34 -4.00
CA SER A 674 43.02 -13.79 -3.81
C SER A 674 44.35 -14.11 -3.14
N THR A 675 45.36 -13.22 -3.24
CA THR A 675 46.65 -13.21 -2.51
C THR A 675 47.36 -11.86 -2.72
N LYS A 676 48.54 -11.61 -2.10
CA LYS A 676 49.39 -10.42 -2.37
C LYS A 676 49.88 -10.43 -3.83
N ILE A 677 49.09 -9.82 -4.71
CA ILE A 677 49.42 -9.66 -6.13
C ILE A 677 50.58 -8.67 -6.29
N ASN A 678 51.72 -9.13 -6.82
CA ASN A 678 52.84 -8.25 -7.17
C ASN A 678 52.57 -7.58 -8.53
N ILE A 679 51.94 -6.39 -8.50
CA ILE A 679 51.56 -5.61 -9.69
C ILE A 679 52.76 -5.32 -10.59
N ILE A 680 53.95 -5.13 -10.02
CA ILE A 680 55.18 -4.80 -10.76
C ILE A 680 55.59 -5.96 -11.69
N LYS A 681 55.38 -7.20 -11.26
CA LYS A 681 55.67 -8.40 -12.09
C LYS A 681 54.63 -8.55 -13.21
N LEU A 682 53.34 -8.39 -12.90
CA LEU A 682 52.25 -8.48 -13.89
C LEU A 682 52.32 -7.41 -14.98
N ARG A 683 52.85 -6.21 -14.65
CA ARG A 683 53.06 -5.12 -15.63
C ARG A 683 54.15 -5.43 -16.65
N LYS A 684 55.16 -6.23 -16.29
CA LYS A 684 56.25 -6.65 -17.20
C LYS A 684 55.81 -7.74 -18.17
N ASP A 685 54.91 -8.61 -17.75
CA ASP A 685 54.46 -9.76 -18.55
C ASP A 685 53.33 -9.41 -19.55
N LYS A 686 52.92 -8.13 -19.67
CA LYS A 686 51.81 -7.65 -20.52
C LYS A 686 50.48 -8.42 -20.35
N ALA A 687 50.29 -9.09 -19.21
CA ALA A 687 49.14 -9.96 -18.99
C ALA A 687 47.81 -9.22 -18.73
N LEU A 688 47.87 -7.94 -18.35
CA LEU A 688 46.71 -7.13 -17.98
C LEU A 688 46.58 -5.86 -18.82
N SER A 689 45.35 -5.46 -19.10
CA SER A 689 44.99 -4.21 -19.77
C SER A 689 45.29 -2.99 -18.90
N ARG A 690 45.36 -1.81 -19.52
CA ARG A 690 45.58 -0.54 -18.79
C ARG A 690 44.49 -0.28 -17.74
N MET A 691 43.25 -0.68 -18.04
CA MET A 691 42.11 -0.50 -17.13
C MET A 691 42.12 -1.50 -15.98
N GLU A 692 42.49 -2.75 -16.23
CA GLU A 692 42.67 -3.78 -15.20
C GLU A 692 43.74 -3.37 -14.18
N ILE A 693 44.87 -2.82 -14.64
CA ILE A 693 45.93 -2.33 -13.75
C ILE A 693 45.42 -1.15 -12.89
N ARG A 694 44.65 -0.21 -13.48
CA ARG A 694 44.05 0.89 -12.71
C ARG A 694 43.08 0.39 -11.66
N ALA A 695 42.17 -0.51 -12.04
CA ALA A 695 41.21 -1.11 -11.11
C ALA A 695 41.93 -1.82 -9.96
N LEU A 696 42.96 -2.60 -10.27
CA LEU A 696 43.73 -3.36 -9.27
C LEU A 696 44.54 -2.44 -8.33
N ASN A 697 45.08 -1.31 -8.83
CA ASN A 697 45.72 -0.29 -7.99
C ASN A 697 44.73 0.37 -7.00
N VAL A 698 43.51 0.70 -7.46
CA VAL A 698 42.47 1.27 -6.59
C VAL A 698 42.02 0.26 -5.54
N ILE A 699 41.82 -1.00 -5.94
CA ILE A 699 41.49 -2.13 -5.06
C ILE A 699 42.59 -2.34 -4.00
N GLN A 700 43.88 -2.31 -4.37
CA GLN A 700 44.98 -2.43 -3.40
C GLN A 700 45.05 -1.25 -2.43
N SER A 701 44.97 -0.01 -2.95
CA SER A 701 44.96 1.20 -2.12
C SER A 701 43.82 1.18 -1.09
N TYR A 702 42.65 0.67 -1.48
CA TYR A 702 41.51 0.52 -0.58
C TYR A 702 41.70 -0.61 0.44
N SER A 703 42.32 -1.72 0.05
CA SER A 703 42.58 -2.89 0.91
C SER A 703 43.66 -2.63 1.97
N ASP A 704 44.70 -1.86 1.66
CA ASP A 704 45.80 -1.54 2.59
C ASP A 704 45.35 -0.58 3.72
N GLY A 705 44.16 0.02 3.60
CA GLY A 705 43.70 1.13 4.41
C GLY A 705 42.87 0.79 5.66
N ASN A 706 42.08 -0.31 5.71
CA ASN A 706 41.34 -0.76 6.92
C ASN A 706 40.41 -1.99 6.77
N ASN A 707 40.28 -2.67 5.62
CA ASN A 707 39.48 -3.90 5.49
C ASN A 707 39.83 -4.68 4.22
N ASP A 708 40.03 -6.00 4.33
CA ASP A 708 40.26 -6.93 3.19
C ASP A 708 39.02 -7.11 2.28
N LEU A 709 37.92 -6.42 2.59
CA LEU A 709 36.61 -6.58 1.96
C LEU A 709 36.25 -5.35 1.12
N ILE A 710 35.92 -5.59 -0.14
CA ILE A 710 35.77 -4.57 -1.18
C ILE A 710 34.42 -4.74 -1.87
N ASN A 711 33.63 -3.67 -1.92
CA ASN A 711 32.41 -3.65 -2.72
C ASN A 711 32.73 -3.14 -4.13
N LEU A 712 32.34 -3.90 -5.16
CA LEU A 712 32.63 -3.56 -6.56
C LEU A 712 32.02 -2.21 -6.98
N ASN A 713 30.86 -1.83 -6.42
CA ASN A 713 30.22 -0.55 -6.72
C ASN A 713 31.04 0.64 -6.23
N ASN A 714 31.69 0.50 -5.07
CA ASN A 714 32.58 1.53 -4.54
C ASN A 714 33.79 1.70 -5.46
N ILE A 715 34.37 0.60 -5.94
CA ILE A 715 35.51 0.64 -6.87
C ILE A 715 35.15 1.36 -8.17
N ILE A 716 33.95 1.13 -8.72
CA ILE A 716 33.49 1.83 -9.94
C ILE A 716 33.36 3.33 -9.70
N SER A 717 32.93 3.76 -8.51
CA SER A 717 32.85 5.19 -8.18
C SER A 717 34.20 5.86 -7.93
N LEU A 718 35.22 5.09 -7.54
CA LEU A 718 36.55 5.61 -7.17
C LEU A 718 37.51 5.72 -8.37
N ILE A 719 37.25 5.02 -9.47
CA ILE A 719 38.07 5.09 -10.69
C ILE A 719 37.55 6.24 -11.56
N SER A 720 38.37 7.27 -11.75
CA SER A 720 38.07 8.41 -12.63
C SER A 720 38.18 8.02 -14.10
N GLU A 721 37.11 7.47 -14.68
CA GLU A 721 36.96 7.19 -16.11
C GLU A 721 35.53 7.53 -16.56
N GLU A 722 35.40 8.24 -17.70
CA GLU A 722 34.11 8.70 -18.21
C GLU A 722 33.23 7.53 -18.66
N ASN A 723 33.85 6.53 -19.31
CA ASN A 723 33.18 5.31 -19.70
C ASN A 723 33.29 4.23 -18.62
N LYS A 724 32.27 4.18 -17.75
CA LYS A 724 32.16 3.20 -16.66
C LYS A 724 32.13 1.75 -17.14
N ASP A 725 31.75 1.50 -18.39
CA ASP A 725 31.66 0.14 -18.93
C ASP A 725 33.04 -0.51 -19.10
N LEU A 726 34.08 0.30 -19.37
CA LEU A 726 35.46 -0.19 -19.39
C LEU A 726 35.95 -0.62 -18.00
N ILE A 727 35.48 0.06 -16.94
CA ILE A 727 35.80 -0.32 -15.56
C ILE A 727 35.15 -1.67 -15.22
N ILE A 728 33.88 -1.84 -15.59
CA ILE A 728 33.12 -3.08 -15.37
C ILE A 728 33.78 -4.25 -16.11
N GLU A 729 34.15 -4.08 -17.38
CA GLU A 729 34.85 -5.11 -18.16
C GLU A 729 36.18 -5.51 -17.50
N ALA A 730 36.93 -4.54 -16.99
CA ALA A 730 38.16 -4.81 -16.26
C ALA A 730 37.91 -5.60 -14.97
N LEU A 731 36.90 -5.24 -14.17
CA LEU A 731 36.54 -5.97 -12.95
C LEU A 731 36.09 -7.40 -13.25
N GLU A 732 35.27 -7.62 -14.28
CA GLU A 732 34.88 -8.97 -14.71
C GLU A 732 36.09 -9.82 -15.12
N SER A 733 37.03 -9.23 -15.86
CA SER A 733 38.25 -9.93 -16.26
C SER A 733 39.10 -10.31 -15.05
N LEU A 734 39.24 -9.42 -14.06
CA LEU A 734 39.95 -9.70 -12.81
C LEU A 734 39.27 -10.80 -11.98
N ILE A 735 37.93 -10.87 -11.97
CA ILE A 735 37.17 -11.96 -11.35
C ILE A 735 37.41 -13.28 -12.09
N LYS A 736 37.34 -13.28 -13.43
CA LYS A 736 37.59 -14.49 -14.26
C LYS A 736 39.01 -15.02 -14.08
N GLN A 737 39.99 -14.13 -13.96
CA GLN A 737 41.39 -14.46 -13.68
C GLN A 737 41.63 -14.83 -12.21
N LYS A 738 40.59 -14.82 -11.36
CA LYS A 738 40.65 -15.11 -9.92
C LYS A 738 41.62 -14.21 -9.16
N MET A 739 41.81 -12.98 -9.63
CA MET A 739 42.62 -11.97 -8.93
C MET A 739 41.82 -11.32 -7.81
N ILE A 740 40.52 -11.15 -8.01
CA ILE A 740 39.54 -10.79 -6.98
C ILE A 740 38.50 -11.91 -6.89
N ILE A 741 38.16 -12.30 -5.66
CA ILE A 741 37.26 -13.41 -5.36
C ILE A 741 36.18 -12.96 -4.36
N PRO A 742 34.94 -13.46 -4.45
CA PRO A 742 33.92 -13.16 -3.46
C PRO A 742 34.36 -13.66 -2.08
N ALA A 743 34.12 -12.86 -1.05
CA ALA A 743 34.53 -13.14 0.32
C ALA A 743 33.76 -14.30 0.94
N ASN A 744 32.51 -14.51 0.53
CA ASN A 744 31.69 -15.65 0.93
C ASN A 744 31.76 -16.78 -0.12
N PRO A 745 32.42 -17.92 0.19
CA PRO A 745 32.63 -19.01 -0.77
C PRO A 745 31.36 -19.79 -1.11
N ARG A 746 30.25 -19.62 -0.37
CA ARG A 746 28.98 -20.33 -0.62
C ARG A 746 28.33 -19.98 -1.97
N PHE A 747 28.76 -18.90 -2.63
CA PHE A 747 28.18 -18.40 -3.88
C PHE A 747 29.13 -18.50 -5.09
N GLN A 748 30.19 -19.30 -5.03
CA GLN A 748 31.01 -19.53 -6.23
C GLN A 748 30.20 -20.31 -7.27
N PRO A 749 30.26 -19.91 -8.56
CA PRO A 749 29.59 -20.64 -9.62
C PRO A 749 30.12 -22.08 -9.65
N LYS A 750 29.26 -23.05 -9.33
CA LYS A 750 29.54 -24.46 -9.66
C LYS A 750 29.70 -24.51 -11.18
N LYS A 751 30.81 -25.09 -11.66
CA LYS A 751 30.98 -25.35 -13.10
C LYS A 751 29.75 -26.14 -13.57
N LEU A 752 28.92 -25.50 -14.39
CA LEU A 752 27.98 -26.21 -15.26
C LEU A 752 28.81 -27.19 -16.10
N LYS A 753 28.56 -28.47 -15.92
CA LYS A 753 29.08 -29.54 -16.78
C LYS A 753 28.23 -29.64 -18.02
#